data_AF-T0QRD0-F1
#
_entry.id   AF-T0QRD0-F1
#
_cell.length_a   1.000
_cell.length_b   1.000
_cell.length_c   1.000
_cell.angle_alpha   90.00
_cell.angle_beta   90.00
_cell.angle_gamma   90.00
#
_symmetry.space_group_name_H-M   'P 1'
#
loop_
_entity.id
_entity.type
_entity.pdbx_description
1 polymer ?
#
loop_
_entity_poly.entity_id
_entity_poly.type
_entity_poly.pdbx_seq_one_letter_code
_entity_poly.pdbx_strand_id
1 'polypeptide(L)'
;MATANEFFARSLVAYGSSWMETITSMHVLVVGLRSVGVELVKNLMLHGIRDLTLYDDALVTDDDLPTSTWYGPRSIGQKRSVVIKEAASAKSPYTTLRTLSGVLTPDLLLHYHLVLFASGGLLREEIVGLNEFCRAQVPPIGTIVVESRGVLASLFVDFGPSHEAWEDDSLEFTVASLDTSTGLVVVREDVVEQRLQMGDVVAFSFCTQDTSSLPWPHAEQCCIIRLASPSTFYMDAGRGRPIGDLTTLPRLKLRRVRGLRQLAHKSYRESILHPTLVECPCFLSSKDTDRSMLLHCVLHGLYTYAHVHGQWPEANNVQHANEVLKCTRTFIAASEKGQCAIPTAPPSDASILELARCASTELVPLSATVAGLAAREAIKFVGLGLPLTQVWYWDATNALPHRAELAKETMFLDHYRHHEFHVRALYGQTALAKLQSARIALVGCGALGSEIAKNLSLLGVGGTNLAKCTLVDGALVQVIDLASHATFASKDVGSKKAVCVKSALANDCKVLTIHLDPAHLDTAFDEAFWTSFDVLVCTASSALLAKYLDEQSFVYKKPFLLATADAWRGSLMAYVPEVTERWIAREVDATLPLHVLDQVAAQRSRFQNASIENNAGLQHARAFEVQRIAFFAQSVLTRHFGSHLVHVQTYCRDRAQNKPLRYNPDWLQTTLATFGRLQCLGLTPNSCLDQAFGLLQALFAETSIVFDVSQTTHLALLHVTAVLLARNVQLALSLNEIAAASWAPPAMAYKNDEGSEAKHPSLSDVQAMLGRLVITPFNATDDANLHVVFVQRWCNAMAATYDVAAIDFYTCKGLCGVSPHVVSTASVVAGIVTLELVKLVLQKANAVREVTYAPHTSILRFERPAAPLQLSSIALEPTRGVALRMCPEQMTLWRQLVIPCTLTPRLLTVEDIERYLQAKYEVHVECIVWQQTTLYRSTDACKRTQSLFDLWRLATGLALRETFLMLEMRCSDADGDVVLPPTKLVRPHGL
;
A
#
# COMPACT_ATOMS: atom_id res chain seq x y z
N MET A 1 10.11 25.91 -10.98
CA MET A 1 9.99 24.45 -11.22
C MET A 1 10.53 23.75 -9.99
N ALA A 2 9.95 22.61 -9.60
CA ALA A 2 10.51 21.79 -8.53
C ALA A 2 11.95 21.37 -8.86
N THR A 3 12.71 20.96 -7.86
CA THR A 3 14.00 20.27 -8.09
C THR A 3 13.76 18.80 -8.45
N ALA A 4 14.75 18.14 -9.09
CA ALA A 4 14.66 16.71 -9.36
C ALA A 4 14.50 15.88 -8.07
N ASN A 5 15.12 16.33 -6.98
CA ASN A 5 15.04 15.71 -5.67
C ASN A 5 13.63 15.78 -5.07
N GLU A 6 12.96 16.93 -5.19
CA GLU A 6 11.55 17.08 -4.77
C GLU A 6 10.62 16.23 -5.64
N PHE A 7 10.86 16.16 -6.95
CA PHE A 7 10.06 15.36 -7.88
C PHE A 7 10.17 13.87 -7.55
N PHE A 8 11.39 13.34 -7.43
CA PHE A 8 11.67 11.93 -7.13
C PHE A 8 11.75 11.61 -5.63
N ALA A 9 11.23 12.47 -4.75
CA ALA A 9 11.39 12.33 -3.30
C ALA A 9 10.96 10.96 -2.78
N ARG A 10 9.85 10.40 -3.29
CA ARG A 10 9.38 9.06 -2.87
C ARG A 10 10.30 7.92 -3.35
N SER A 11 10.86 8.04 -4.56
CA SER A 11 11.86 7.10 -5.07
C SER A 11 13.18 7.20 -4.30
N LEU A 12 13.57 8.40 -3.87
CA LEU A 12 14.74 8.61 -3.00
C LEU A 12 14.52 8.04 -1.59
N VAL A 13 13.31 8.17 -1.03
CA VAL A 13 12.94 7.50 0.23
C VAL A 13 12.92 5.98 0.08
N ALA A 14 12.55 5.48 -1.10
CA ALA A 14 12.61 4.06 -1.41
C ALA A 14 14.07 3.60 -1.54
N TYR A 15 14.78 4.01 -2.58
CA TYR A 15 16.04 3.38 -2.94
C TYR A 15 17.26 4.02 -2.27
N GLY A 16 17.12 5.21 -1.70
CA GLY A 16 18.25 6.00 -1.22
C GLY A 16 18.98 6.73 -2.36
N SER A 17 19.76 7.74 -1.99
CA SER A 17 20.44 8.62 -2.96
C SER A 17 21.45 7.87 -3.85
N SER A 18 22.20 6.92 -3.28
CA SER A 18 23.25 6.18 -4.01
C SER A 18 22.67 5.33 -5.14
N TRP A 19 21.65 4.53 -4.85
CA TRP A 19 21.01 3.72 -5.88
C TRP A 19 20.26 4.59 -6.90
N MET A 20 19.64 5.68 -6.47
CA MET A 20 18.98 6.61 -7.39
C MET A 20 19.97 7.24 -8.38
N GLU A 21 21.20 7.52 -7.97
CA GLU A 21 22.24 8.03 -8.88
C GLU A 21 22.51 7.01 -10.00
N THR A 22 22.70 5.74 -9.67
CA THR A 22 22.90 4.65 -10.65
C THR A 22 21.67 4.40 -11.53
N ILE A 23 20.46 4.43 -10.96
CA ILE A 23 19.21 4.29 -11.73
C ILE A 23 19.08 5.43 -12.75
N THR A 24 19.41 6.66 -12.34
CA THR A 24 19.27 7.83 -13.22
C THR A 24 20.27 7.87 -14.36
N SER A 25 21.41 7.16 -14.26
CA SER A 25 22.42 7.08 -15.32
C SER A 25 22.15 5.98 -16.35
N MET A 26 21.10 5.17 -16.16
CA MET A 26 20.75 4.12 -17.11
C MET A 26 20.26 4.67 -18.45
N HIS A 27 20.85 4.19 -19.55
CA HIS A 27 20.31 4.30 -20.91
C HIS A 27 19.49 3.05 -21.22
N VAL A 28 18.19 3.22 -21.45
CA VAL A 28 17.25 2.10 -21.63
C VAL A 28 16.53 2.20 -22.97
N LEU A 29 16.43 1.08 -23.68
CA LEU A 29 15.64 0.95 -24.90
C LEU A 29 14.37 0.13 -24.63
N VAL A 30 13.21 0.64 -25.03
CA VAL A 30 11.93 -0.09 -25.02
C VAL A 30 11.49 -0.36 -26.45
N VAL A 31 11.36 -1.63 -26.80
CA VAL A 31 10.97 -2.13 -28.12
C VAL A 31 9.53 -2.63 -28.05
N GLY A 32 8.64 -2.05 -28.86
CA GLY A 32 7.21 -2.36 -28.87
C GLY A 32 6.41 -1.47 -27.91
N LEU A 33 5.39 -0.79 -28.44
CA LEU A 33 4.58 0.19 -27.72
C LEU A 33 3.07 -0.10 -27.80
N ARG A 34 2.69 -1.38 -27.76
CA ARG A 34 1.31 -1.77 -27.42
C ARG A 34 1.06 -1.58 -25.92
N SER A 35 -0.05 -2.08 -25.37
CA SER A 35 -0.48 -1.78 -23.98
C SER A 35 0.66 -1.93 -22.96
N VAL A 36 1.30 -3.11 -22.92
CA VAL A 36 2.40 -3.40 -21.98
C VAL A 36 3.64 -2.52 -22.20
N GLY A 37 3.95 -2.18 -23.45
CA GLY A 37 5.07 -1.29 -23.79
C GLY A 37 4.85 0.15 -23.32
N VAL A 38 3.63 0.66 -23.47
CA VAL A 38 3.27 2.00 -22.97
C VAL A 38 3.34 2.04 -21.43
N GLU A 39 2.84 1.00 -20.76
CA GLU A 39 2.94 0.86 -19.31
C GLU A 39 4.40 0.75 -18.83
N LEU A 40 5.28 0.08 -19.58
CA LEU A 40 6.72 0.04 -19.29
C LEU A 40 7.34 1.44 -19.34
N VAL A 41 7.10 2.19 -20.42
CA VAL A 41 7.61 3.57 -20.59
C VAL A 41 7.19 4.45 -19.41
N LYS A 42 5.90 4.42 -19.07
CA LYS A 42 5.34 5.14 -17.91
C LYS A 42 6.08 4.78 -16.62
N ASN A 43 6.22 3.49 -16.33
CA ASN A 43 6.82 3.03 -15.08
C ASN A 43 8.31 3.37 -14.99
N LEU A 44 9.10 3.13 -16.04
CA LEU A 44 10.54 3.39 -16.07
C LEU A 44 10.87 4.88 -15.91
N MET A 45 10.17 5.74 -16.66
CA MET A 45 10.33 7.20 -16.60
C MET A 45 10.06 7.73 -15.18
N LEU A 46 8.96 7.31 -14.58
CA LEU A 46 8.51 7.76 -13.26
C LEU A 46 9.32 7.14 -12.10
N HIS A 47 10.00 6.00 -12.32
CA HIS A 47 10.99 5.49 -11.37
C HIS A 47 12.23 6.36 -11.25
N GLY A 48 12.60 7.08 -12.31
CA GLY A 48 13.76 7.96 -12.33
C GLY A 48 14.76 7.68 -13.45
N ILE A 49 14.46 6.79 -14.40
CA ILE A 49 15.31 6.60 -15.57
C ILE A 49 15.28 7.88 -16.42
N ARG A 50 16.46 8.45 -16.68
CA ARG A 50 16.57 9.77 -17.32
C ARG A 50 16.87 9.73 -18.82
N ASP A 51 17.32 8.60 -19.37
CA ASP A 51 17.49 8.46 -20.82
C ASP A 51 16.79 7.20 -21.32
N LEU A 52 15.66 7.41 -22.00
CA LEU A 52 14.79 6.36 -22.50
C LEU A 52 14.60 6.52 -24.00
N THR A 53 14.93 5.47 -24.74
CA THR A 53 14.68 5.40 -26.18
C THR A 53 13.53 4.47 -26.49
N LEU A 54 12.65 4.91 -27.39
CA LEU A 54 11.44 4.19 -27.79
C LEU A 54 11.59 3.68 -29.23
N TYR A 55 11.25 2.41 -29.46
CA TYR A 55 11.26 1.81 -30.79
C TYR A 55 9.91 1.12 -31.08
N ASP A 56 9.12 1.73 -31.95
CA ASP A 56 7.93 1.13 -32.56
C ASP A 56 7.50 1.99 -33.77
N ASP A 57 7.73 1.47 -34.96
CA ASP A 57 7.38 2.12 -36.23
C ASP A 57 5.95 1.82 -36.69
N ALA A 58 5.22 0.93 -35.99
CA ALA A 58 3.84 0.65 -36.32
C ALA A 58 2.96 1.89 -36.16
N LEU A 59 1.94 1.98 -37.00
CA LEU A 59 0.96 3.05 -36.93
C LEU A 59 -0.06 2.77 -35.83
N VAL A 60 -0.49 3.84 -35.16
CA VAL A 60 -1.64 3.78 -34.25
C VAL A 60 -2.90 3.44 -35.05
N THR A 61 -3.64 2.47 -34.55
CA THR A 61 -4.92 2.01 -35.10
C THR A 61 -6.03 2.16 -34.06
N ASP A 62 -7.30 1.93 -34.46
CA ASP A 62 -8.42 1.92 -33.52
C ASP A 62 -8.24 0.92 -32.37
N ASP A 63 -7.51 -0.17 -32.59
CA ASP A 63 -7.23 -1.20 -31.58
C ASP A 63 -6.31 -0.72 -30.46
N ASP A 64 -5.56 0.36 -30.67
CA ASP A 64 -4.62 0.91 -29.70
C ASP A 64 -5.30 1.89 -28.73
N LEU A 65 -6.38 2.56 -29.15
CA LEU A 65 -7.11 3.53 -28.34
C LEU A 65 -7.56 2.99 -26.97
N PRO A 66 -8.14 1.78 -26.86
CA PRO A 66 -8.58 1.25 -25.56
C PRO A 66 -7.43 0.67 -24.71
N THR A 67 -6.19 0.72 -25.18
CA THR A 67 -5.05 0.07 -24.51
C THR A 67 -4.23 1.01 -23.63
N SER A 68 -4.39 2.33 -23.81
CA SER A 68 -3.71 3.37 -23.05
C SER A 68 -4.41 4.71 -23.19
N THR A 69 -4.37 5.54 -22.15
CA THR A 69 -4.88 6.92 -22.19
C THR A 69 -3.99 7.87 -23.00
N TRP A 70 -2.82 7.41 -23.46
CA TRP A 70 -1.91 8.20 -24.32
C TRP A 70 -2.22 8.08 -25.81
N TYR A 71 -3.03 7.10 -26.21
CA TYR A 71 -3.55 7.00 -27.56
C TYR A 71 -4.90 7.72 -27.66
N GLY A 72 -5.01 8.69 -28.56
CA GLY A 72 -6.26 9.40 -28.83
C GLY A 72 -6.71 9.24 -30.28
N PRO A 73 -7.96 9.60 -30.63
CA PRO A 73 -8.45 9.49 -32.01
C PRO A 73 -7.60 10.27 -33.03
N ARG A 74 -6.95 11.36 -32.59
CA ARG A 74 -6.03 12.16 -33.43
C ARG A 74 -4.68 11.48 -33.68
N SER A 75 -4.34 10.47 -32.89
CA SER A 75 -3.10 9.71 -33.01
C SER A 75 -3.14 8.67 -34.13
N ILE A 76 -4.34 8.27 -34.59
CA ILE A 76 -4.53 7.25 -35.63
C ILE A 76 -3.73 7.61 -36.89
N GLY A 77 -3.00 6.63 -37.43
CA GLY A 77 -2.15 6.80 -38.61
C GLY A 77 -0.79 7.43 -38.33
N GLN A 78 -0.51 7.88 -37.09
CA GLN A 78 0.81 8.32 -36.67
C GLN A 78 1.62 7.14 -36.12
N LYS A 79 2.96 7.24 -36.12
CA LYS A 79 3.83 6.23 -35.50
C LYS A 79 3.62 6.19 -34.00
N ARG A 80 3.47 5.00 -33.43
CA ARG A 80 3.31 4.79 -31.98
C ARG A 80 4.43 5.44 -31.16
N SER A 81 5.68 5.25 -31.57
CA SER A 81 6.85 5.84 -30.90
C SER A 81 6.81 7.36 -30.79
N VAL A 82 6.31 8.05 -31.82
CA VAL A 82 6.18 9.52 -31.82
C VAL A 82 5.08 9.97 -30.86
N VAL A 83 3.91 9.33 -30.93
CA VAL A 83 2.76 9.65 -30.06
C VAL A 83 3.10 9.44 -28.58
N ILE A 84 3.73 8.31 -28.26
CA ILE A 84 4.09 7.98 -26.88
C ILE A 84 5.21 8.89 -26.37
N LYS A 85 6.19 9.25 -27.20
CA LYS A 85 7.21 10.23 -26.83
C LYS A 85 6.58 11.56 -26.44
N GLU A 86 5.66 12.09 -27.25
CA GLU A 86 5.01 13.38 -26.98
C GLU A 86 4.21 13.34 -25.67
N ALA A 87 3.41 12.30 -25.47
CA ALA A 87 2.62 12.13 -24.25
C ALA A 87 3.49 11.97 -22.99
N ALA A 88 4.57 11.18 -23.07
CA ALA A 88 5.47 10.93 -21.95
C ALA A 88 6.33 12.17 -21.61
N SER A 89 6.79 12.94 -22.61
CA SER A 89 7.54 14.19 -22.39
C SER A 89 6.74 15.24 -21.62
N ALA A 90 5.40 15.25 -21.73
CA ALA A 90 4.55 16.14 -20.96
C ALA A 90 4.46 15.76 -19.46
N LYS A 91 4.84 14.53 -19.10
CA LYS A 91 4.72 13.98 -17.74
C LYS A 91 5.98 14.10 -16.90
N SER A 92 7.16 13.83 -17.47
CA SER A 92 8.44 13.96 -16.76
C SER A 92 9.33 14.99 -17.45
N PRO A 93 9.62 16.13 -16.82
CA PRO A 93 10.60 17.09 -17.35
C PRO A 93 12.06 16.63 -17.16
N TYR A 94 12.30 15.53 -16.41
CA TYR A 94 13.64 15.04 -16.08
C TYR A 94 14.07 13.82 -16.88
N THR A 95 13.23 13.33 -17.79
CA THR A 95 13.53 12.19 -18.64
C THR A 95 13.67 12.64 -20.09
N THR A 96 14.85 12.42 -20.66
CA THR A 96 15.12 12.59 -22.08
C THR A 96 14.53 11.41 -22.83
N LEU A 97 13.60 11.70 -23.76
CA LEU A 97 12.92 10.70 -24.57
C LEU A 97 13.36 10.78 -26.03
N ARG A 98 13.87 9.67 -26.55
CA ARG A 98 14.30 9.52 -27.95
C ARG A 98 13.46 8.48 -28.67
N THR A 99 13.45 8.53 -29.99
CA THR A 99 12.77 7.55 -30.84
C THR A 99 13.76 7.00 -31.85
N LEU A 100 13.72 5.69 -32.08
CA LEU A 100 14.40 5.03 -33.18
C LEU A 100 13.38 4.55 -34.21
N SER A 101 13.78 4.56 -35.48
CA SER A 101 12.99 4.10 -36.63
C SER A 101 13.88 3.29 -37.58
N GLY A 102 13.26 2.47 -38.42
CA GLY A 102 13.94 1.58 -39.35
C GLY A 102 14.23 0.21 -38.75
N VAL A 103 15.16 -0.53 -39.34
CA VAL A 103 15.54 -1.88 -38.87
C VAL A 103 16.38 -1.77 -37.60
N LEU A 104 16.00 -2.49 -36.55
CA LEU A 104 16.76 -2.55 -35.31
C LEU A 104 17.98 -3.48 -35.49
N THR A 105 19.14 -2.89 -35.79
CA THR A 105 20.39 -3.64 -35.94
C THR A 105 21.11 -3.84 -34.60
N PRO A 106 21.91 -4.91 -34.44
CA PRO A 106 22.65 -5.16 -33.20
C PRO A 106 23.56 -3.99 -32.77
N ASP A 107 24.24 -3.33 -33.71
CA ASP A 107 25.17 -2.23 -33.40
C ASP A 107 24.49 -1.04 -32.70
N LEU A 108 23.19 -0.83 -32.93
CA LEU A 108 22.43 0.21 -32.23
C LEU A 108 22.32 -0.09 -30.74
N LEU A 109 22.31 -1.38 -30.35
CA LEU A 109 22.13 -1.80 -28.96
C LEU A 109 23.32 -1.44 -28.07
N LEU A 110 24.51 -1.23 -28.65
CA LEU A 110 25.74 -0.86 -27.92
C LEU A 110 25.64 0.43 -27.10
N HIS A 111 24.62 1.26 -27.36
CA HIS A 111 24.39 2.52 -26.65
C HIS A 111 23.52 2.38 -25.39
N TYR A 112 23.06 1.17 -25.07
CA TYR A 112 22.12 0.92 -23.98
C TYR A 112 22.71 -0.02 -22.94
N HIS A 113 22.37 0.24 -21.67
CA HIS A 113 22.68 -0.69 -20.59
C HIS A 113 21.65 -1.83 -20.52
N LEU A 114 20.39 -1.54 -20.88
CA LEU A 114 19.27 -2.45 -20.77
C LEU A 114 18.30 -2.29 -21.95
N VAL A 115 17.86 -3.41 -22.53
CA VAL A 115 16.87 -3.46 -23.61
C VAL A 115 15.64 -4.27 -23.18
N LEU A 116 14.46 -3.67 -23.28
CA LEU A 116 13.19 -4.31 -22.96
C LEU A 116 12.41 -4.60 -24.25
N PHE A 117 12.21 -5.88 -24.54
CA PHE A 117 11.38 -6.36 -25.64
C PHE A 117 9.96 -6.60 -25.13
N ALA A 118 9.08 -5.64 -25.38
CA ALA A 118 7.65 -5.73 -25.06
C ALA A 118 6.87 -6.31 -26.25
N SER A 119 5.64 -6.79 -26.00
CA SER A 119 4.74 -7.30 -27.06
C SER A 119 4.70 -6.36 -28.27
N GLY A 120 5.36 -6.77 -29.34
CA GLY A 120 5.69 -5.92 -30.48
C GLY A 120 5.74 -6.68 -31.80
N GLY A 121 6.31 -6.04 -32.81
CA GLY A 121 6.41 -6.56 -34.17
C GLY A 121 7.59 -7.50 -34.44
N LEU A 122 8.55 -7.59 -33.53
CA LEU A 122 9.71 -8.48 -33.71
C LEU A 122 9.31 -9.95 -33.57
N LEU A 123 9.89 -10.77 -34.43
CA LEU A 123 9.80 -12.22 -34.36
C LEU A 123 10.63 -12.76 -33.20
N ARG A 124 10.26 -13.95 -32.69
CA ARG A 124 10.99 -14.62 -31.61
C ARG A 124 12.47 -14.80 -31.95
N GLU A 125 12.77 -15.20 -33.18
CA GLU A 125 14.13 -15.47 -33.65
C GLU A 125 14.98 -14.20 -33.73
N GLU A 126 14.37 -13.05 -34.03
CA GLU A 126 15.03 -11.75 -33.97
C GLU A 126 15.37 -11.37 -32.53
N ILE A 127 14.43 -11.53 -31.59
CA ILE A 127 14.66 -11.27 -30.16
C ILE A 127 15.78 -12.18 -29.63
N VAL A 128 15.78 -13.46 -30.02
CA VAL A 128 16.87 -14.40 -29.68
C VAL A 128 18.21 -13.90 -30.21
N GLY A 129 18.29 -13.48 -31.47
CA GLY A 129 19.54 -12.96 -32.05
C GLY A 129 20.06 -11.71 -31.35
N LEU A 130 19.16 -10.78 -31.02
CA LEU A 130 19.50 -9.55 -30.30
C LEU A 130 19.91 -9.82 -28.84
N ASN A 131 19.25 -10.75 -28.14
CA ASN A 131 19.65 -11.17 -26.79
C ASN A 131 21.04 -11.81 -26.77
N GLU A 132 21.35 -12.71 -27.72
CA GLU A 132 22.70 -13.31 -27.82
C GLU A 132 23.77 -12.23 -28.09
N PHE A 133 23.46 -11.26 -28.95
CA PHE A 133 24.37 -10.12 -29.18
C PHE A 133 24.58 -9.30 -27.90
N CYS A 134 23.52 -8.95 -27.19
CA CYS A 134 23.59 -8.22 -25.92
C CYS A 134 24.44 -8.95 -24.87
N ARG A 135 24.26 -10.27 -24.76
CA ARG A 135 24.98 -11.14 -23.84
C ARG A 135 26.48 -11.24 -24.14
N ALA A 136 26.87 -11.12 -25.42
CA ALA A 136 28.26 -11.20 -25.86
C ALA A 136 29.09 -9.93 -25.57
N GLN A 137 28.44 -8.83 -25.16
CA GLN A 137 29.14 -7.57 -24.87
C GLN A 137 29.85 -7.59 -23.51
N VAL A 138 30.81 -6.67 -23.33
CA VAL A 138 31.58 -6.52 -22.10
C VAL A 138 31.56 -5.04 -21.67
N PRO A 139 30.85 -4.67 -20.59
CA PRO A 139 29.93 -5.52 -19.82
C PRO A 139 28.71 -5.96 -20.66
N PRO A 140 28.02 -7.07 -20.28
CA PRO A 140 26.81 -7.51 -20.97
C PRO A 140 25.73 -6.43 -20.95
N ILE A 141 25.00 -6.30 -22.06
CA ILE A 141 23.79 -5.48 -22.12
C ILE A 141 22.65 -6.32 -21.54
N GLY A 142 21.97 -5.84 -20.51
CA GLY A 142 20.83 -6.53 -19.93
C GLY A 142 19.67 -6.62 -20.93
N THR A 143 18.89 -7.69 -20.87
CA THR A 143 17.66 -7.82 -21.63
C THR A 143 16.51 -8.31 -20.77
N ILE A 144 15.31 -7.79 -21.05
CA ILE A 144 14.06 -8.25 -20.46
C ILE A 144 13.07 -8.48 -21.60
N VAL A 145 12.41 -9.64 -21.62
CA VAL A 145 11.34 -9.93 -22.59
C VAL A 145 10.01 -10.00 -21.86
N VAL A 146 9.06 -9.18 -22.28
CA VAL A 146 7.76 -9.01 -21.63
C VAL A 146 6.65 -9.26 -22.63
N GLU A 147 5.79 -10.23 -22.36
CA GLU A 147 4.62 -10.50 -23.18
C GLU A 147 3.33 -10.31 -22.38
N SER A 148 2.35 -9.69 -23.03
CA SER A 148 0.96 -9.59 -22.59
C SER A 148 0.08 -9.88 -23.80
N ARG A 149 -0.54 -11.06 -23.85
CA ARG A 149 -1.29 -11.59 -25.00
C ARG A 149 -2.65 -12.08 -24.52
N GLY A 150 -3.68 -11.24 -24.67
CA GLY A 150 -5.00 -11.51 -24.11
C GLY A 150 -4.95 -11.72 -22.60
N VAL A 151 -5.13 -12.96 -22.17
CA VAL A 151 -5.08 -13.35 -20.75
C VAL A 151 -3.77 -14.01 -20.34
N LEU A 152 -2.79 -14.16 -21.23
CA LEU A 152 -1.48 -14.73 -20.93
C LEU A 152 -0.44 -13.61 -20.74
N ALA A 153 0.36 -13.70 -19.69
CA ALA A 153 1.52 -12.85 -19.46
C ALA A 153 2.79 -13.67 -19.25
N SER A 154 3.92 -13.14 -19.69
CA SER A 154 5.24 -13.67 -19.35
C SER A 154 6.28 -12.57 -19.15
N LEU A 155 7.24 -12.84 -18.29
CA LEU A 155 8.39 -11.99 -18.01
C LEU A 155 9.65 -12.83 -17.98
N PHE A 156 10.62 -12.54 -18.84
CA PHE A 156 11.95 -13.13 -18.86
C PHE A 156 13.02 -12.08 -18.56
N VAL A 157 14.03 -12.45 -17.79
CA VAL A 157 15.16 -11.59 -17.41
C VAL A 157 16.49 -12.29 -17.74
N ASP A 158 17.36 -11.58 -18.45
CA ASP A 158 18.75 -11.98 -18.69
C ASP A 158 19.69 -10.77 -18.54
N PHE A 159 20.40 -10.74 -17.42
CA PHE A 159 21.45 -9.74 -17.12
C PHE A 159 22.86 -10.26 -17.39
N GLY A 160 22.97 -11.34 -18.17
CA GLY A 160 24.23 -11.95 -18.54
C GLY A 160 24.63 -13.16 -17.66
N PRO A 161 25.76 -13.80 -17.99
CA PRO A 161 26.24 -15.00 -17.33
C PRO A 161 26.76 -14.78 -15.90
N SER A 162 27.03 -13.53 -15.51
CA SER A 162 27.46 -13.15 -14.16
C SER A 162 26.88 -11.79 -13.84
N HIS A 163 25.96 -11.74 -12.89
CA HIS A 163 25.31 -10.53 -12.44
C HIS A 163 25.36 -10.43 -10.91
N GLU A 164 25.72 -9.25 -10.42
CA GLU A 164 25.85 -8.94 -9.00
C GLU A 164 24.57 -8.33 -8.46
N ALA A 165 23.92 -9.04 -7.53
CA ALA A 165 22.70 -8.58 -6.88
C ALA A 165 22.91 -8.44 -5.36
N TRP A 166 22.58 -7.27 -4.83
CA TRP A 166 22.64 -6.95 -3.42
C TRP A 166 21.25 -7.04 -2.80
N GLU A 167 21.16 -7.70 -1.67
CA GLU A 167 19.95 -7.78 -0.89
C GLU A 167 20.13 -7.01 0.41
N ASP A 168 20.07 -5.70 0.39
CA ASP A 168 20.19 -4.93 1.62
C ASP A 168 18.83 -4.80 2.32
N ASP A 169 18.77 -5.15 3.61
CA ASP A 169 17.72 -4.69 4.53
C ASP A 169 18.45 -4.05 5.71
N SER A 170 18.41 -2.72 5.75
CA SER A 170 19.19 -1.90 6.70
C SER A 170 18.64 -1.93 8.13
N LEU A 171 17.58 -2.70 8.39
CA LEU A 171 16.90 -2.74 9.68
C LEU A 171 17.55 -3.74 10.65
N GLU A 172 18.01 -3.22 11.79
CA GLU A 172 18.57 -4.01 12.89
C GLU A 172 17.55 -4.21 14.02
N PHE A 173 17.17 -5.46 14.25
CA PHE A 173 16.33 -5.86 15.37
C PHE A 173 17.08 -5.75 16.69
N THR A 174 16.36 -5.40 17.75
CA THR A 174 16.88 -5.38 19.11
C THR A 174 16.58 -6.69 19.80
N VAL A 175 17.60 -7.47 20.11
CA VAL A 175 17.41 -8.75 20.81
C VAL A 175 17.03 -8.47 22.27
N ALA A 176 15.83 -8.91 22.66
CA ALA A 176 15.31 -8.80 24.02
C ALA A 176 15.78 -9.98 24.89
N SER A 177 15.79 -11.19 24.33
CA SER A 177 16.35 -12.38 24.97
C SER A 177 16.82 -13.40 23.93
N LEU A 178 17.78 -14.23 24.34
CA LEU A 178 18.36 -15.30 23.53
C LEU A 178 18.59 -16.53 24.42
N ASP A 179 17.94 -17.64 24.11
CA ASP A 179 18.14 -18.95 24.75
C ASP A 179 18.90 -19.88 23.81
N THR A 180 20.16 -20.16 24.14
CA THR A 180 21.05 -21.00 23.33
C THR A 180 20.78 -22.49 23.46
N SER A 181 20.00 -22.93 24.45
CA SER A 181 19.64 -24.33 24.62
C SER A 181 18.56 -24.76 23.62
N THR A 182 17.62 -23.87 23.34
CA THR A 182 16.51 -24.09 22.40
C THR A 182 16.72 -23.40 21.05
N GLY A 183 17.65 -22.43 20.98
CA GLY A 183 17.83 -21.55 19.82
C GLY A 183 16.78 -20.45 19.73
N LEU A 184 15.97 -20.23 20.78
CA LEU A 184 14.91 -19.23 20.81
C LEU A 184 15.49 -17.82 20.91
N VAL A 185 15.03 -16.93 20.04
CA VAL A 185 15.32 -15.49 20.04
C VAL A 185 14.02 -14.74 20.20
N VAL A 186 13.99 -13.82 21.15
CA VAL A 186 12.94 -12.82 21.27
C VAL A 186 13.55 -11.47 20.93
N VAL A 187 12.97 -10.77 19.95
CA VAL A 187 13.32 -9.39 19.60
C VAL A 187 12.27 -8.44 20.15
N ARG A 188 12.59 -7.16 20.27
CA ARG A 188 11.64 -6.14 20.74
C ARG A 188 10.60 -5.76 19.69
N GLU A 189 10.96 -5.87 18.42
CA GLU A 189 10.11 -5.45 17.31
C GLU A 189 9.14 -6.58 16.90
N ASP A 190 7.83 -6.29 16.89
CA ASP A 190 6.75 -7.26 16.56
C ASP A 190 6.55 -7.40 15.03
N VAL A 191 7.64 -7.53 14.28
CA VAL A 191 7.62 -7.59 12.80
C VAL A 191 8.46 -8.74 12.22
N VAL A 192 8.84 -9.72 13.04
CA VAL A 192 9.64 -10.89 12.64
C VAL A 192 9.01 -11.59 11.45
N GLU A 193 7.73 -11.98 11.54
CA GLU A 193 7.00 -12.68 10.47
C GLU A 193 6.83 -11.85 9.21
N GLN A 194 6.96 -10.52 9.32
CA GLN A 194 6.85 -9.61 8.19
C GLN A 194 8.20 -9.41 7.48
N ARG A 195 9.32 -9.52 8.20
CA ARG A 195 10.66 -9.08 7.75
C ARG A 195 11.64 -10.23 7.57
N LEU A 196 11.47 -11.30 8.34
CA LEU A 196 12.30 -12.51 8.32
C LEU A 196 11.47 -13.68 7.80
N GLN A 197 12.14 -14.69 7.27
CA GLN A 197 11.56 -15.95 6.83
C GLN A 197 12.47 -17.11 7.27
N MET A 198 11.91 -18.32 7.30
CA MET A 198 12.71 -19.54 7.50
C MET A 198 13.80 -19.64 6.43
N GLY A 199 15.01 -20.01 6.84
CA GLY A 199 16.19 -20.11 5.98
C GLY A 199 17.00 -18.82 5.83
N ASP A 200 16.53 -17.69 6.38
CA ASP A 200 17.35 -16.48 6.42
C ASP A 200 18.58 -16.65 7.32
N VAL A 201 19.68 -16.05 6.90
CA VAL A 201 20.87 -15.90 7.74
C VAL A 201 20.78 -14.56 8.47
N VAL A 202 21.08 -14.57 9.76
CA VAL A 202 21.12 -13.38 10.62
C VAL A 202 22.49 -13.26 11.27
N ALA A 203 23.00 -12.02 11.36
CA ALA A 203 24.23 -11.69 12.05
C ALA A 203 23.93 -10.94 13.34
N PHE A 204 24.66 -11.30 14.38
CA PHE A 204 24.58 -10.68 15.68
C PHE A 204 25.72 -9.68 15.87
N SER A 205 25.41 -8.51 16.43
CA SER A 205 26.38 -7.47 16.78
C SER A 205 26.03 -6.87 18.12
N PHE A 206 27.03 -6.60 18.96
CA PHE A 206 26.80 -5.90 20.22
C PHE A 206 27.11 -4.43 20.01
N CYS A 207 26.32 -3.58 20.66
CA CYS A 207 26.44 -2.15 20.56
C CYS A 207 27.61 -1.59 21.40
N THR A 208 28.85 -1.67 20.92
CA THR A 208 30.03 -1.14 21.61
C THR A 208 31.21 -0.88 20.66
N GLN A 209 32.09 0.06 21.02
CA GLN A 209 33.36 0.32 20.32
C GLN A 209 34.46 -0.69 20.65
N ASP A 210 34.41 -1.34 21.82
CA ASP A 210 35.37 -2.39 22.20
C ASP A 210 34.79 -3.77 21.89
N THR A 211 35.31 -4.41 20.83
CA THR A 211 34.86 -5.72 20.38
C THR A 211 35.69 -6.89 20.91
N SER A 212 36.79 -6.62 21.62
CA SER A 212 37.81 -7.61 21.96
C SER A 212 37.37 -8.60 23.05
N SER A 213 36.38 -8.23 23.86
CA SER A 213 35.90 -8.98 25.03
C SER A 213 34.44 -9.46 24.89
N LEU A 214 33.86 -9.37 23.69
CA LEU A 214 32.44 -9.64 23.51
C LEU A 214 32.09 -11.13 23.52
N PRO A 215 30.88 -11.49 23.99
CA PRO A 215 30.39 -12.85 23.96
C PRO A 215 30.38 -13.44 22.54
N TRP A 216 30.45 -14.77 22.47
CA TRP A 216 30.54 -15.51 21.21
C TRP A 216 29.51 -15.12 20.13
N PRO A 217 28.25 -14.72 20.40
CA PRO A 217 27.33 -14.34 19.34
C PRO A 217 27.83 -13.14 18.51
N HIS A 218 28.74 -12.31 19.02
CA HIS A 218 29.26 -11.19 18.24
C HIS A 218 29.88 -11.65 16.92
N ALA A 219 29.42 -11.05 15.82
CA ALA A 219 29.83 -11.38 14.45
C ALA A 219 29.51 -12.81 13.99
N GLU A 220 28.76 -13.60 14.77
CA GLU A 220 28.29 -14.91 14.35
C GLU A 220 27.10 -14.80 13.41
N GLN A 221 27.02 -15.76 12.49
CA GLN A 221 25.91 -15.90 11.55
C GLN A 221 25.15 -17.17 11.84
N CYS A 222 23.84 -17.06 12.03
CA CYS A 222 22.97 -18.19 12.32
C CYS A 222 21.82 -18.24 11.32
N CYS A 223 21.35 -19.45 11.00
CA CYS A 223 20.21 -19.65 10.12
C CYS A 223 18.90 -19.71 10.93
N ILE A 224 17.85 -19.06 10.46
CA ILE A 224 16.52 -19.16 11.05
C ILE A 224 15.89 -20.50 10.66
N ILE A 225 15.57 -21.33 11.66
CA ILE A 225 14.97 -22.65 11.45
C ILE A 225 13.45 -22.65 11.60
N ARG A 226 12.88 -21.70 12.35
CA ARG A 226 11.43 -21.59 12.54
C ARG A 226 11.03 -20.20 13.01
N LEU A 227 9.94 -19.65 12.48
CA LEU A 227 9.29 -18.48 13.05
C LEU A 227 8.22 -18.93 14.05
N ALA A 228 8.11 -18.26 15.20
CA ALA A 228 7.24 -18.69 16.30
C ALA A 228 6.10 -17.70 16.57
N SER A 229 6.40 -16.40 16.57
CA SER A 229 5.43 -15.34 16.79
C SER A 229 5.95 -14.04 16.15
N PRO A 230 5.16 -12.94 16.14
CA PRO A 230 5.57 -11.66 15.57
C PRO A 230 6.89 -11.08 16.12
N SER A 231 7.36 -11.51 17.30
CA SER A 231 8.62 -11.06 17.91
C SER A 231 9.58 -12.20 18.23
N THR A 232 9.25 -13.43 17.84
CA THR A 232 9.98 -14.62 18.30
C THR A 232 10.28 -15.59 17.16
N PHE A 233 11.51 -16.07 17.11
CA PHE A 233 11.93 -17.10 16.15
C PHE A 233 12.97 -18.04 16.78
N TYR A 234 13.24 -19.14 16.10
CA TYR A 234 14.26 -20.12 16.46
C TYR A 234 15.38 -20.07 15.41
N MET A 235 16.62 -20.08 15.87
CA MET A 235 17.82 -20.20 15.05
C MET A 235 18.50 -21.55 15.25
N ASP A 236 19.33 -21.96 14.29
CA ASP A 236 20.35 -22.98 14.50
C ASP A 236 21.59 -22.34 15.16
N ALA A 237 21.60 -22.32 16.49
CA ALA A 237 22.68 -21.72 17.28
C ALA A 237 23.91 -22.62 17.47
N GLY A 238 23.85 -23.88 17.00
CA GLY A 238 24.80 -24.93 17.40
C GLY A 238 24.64 -25.30 18.88
N ARG A 239 24.65 -26.59 19.23
CA ARG A 239 24.42 -27.02 20.62
C ARG A 239 25.57 -26.60 21.54
N GLY A 240 25.25 -26.01 22.70
CA GLY A 240 26.12 -26.04 23.91
C GLY A 240 26.93 -24.79 24.25
N ARG A 241 26.58 -23.59 23.76
CA ARG A 241 27.29 -22.35 24.12
C ARG A 241 26.47 -21.48 25.10
N PRO A 242 26.77 -21.46 26.41
CA PRO A 242 26.05 -20.60 27.36
C PRO A 242 26.31 -19.11 27.06
N ILE A 243 25.27 -18.28 27.18
CA ILE A 243 25.37 -16.82 27.17
C ILE A 243 25.19 -16.33 28.61
N GLY A 244 26.01 -15.36 29.02
CA GLY A 244 25.84 -14.69 30.32
C GLY A 244 24.56 -13.85 30.37
N ASP A 245 24.27 -13.21 31.50
CA ASP A 245 23.07 -12.38 31.61
C ASP A 245 23.13 -11.19 30.62
N LEU A 246 22.27 -11.22 29.59
CA LEU A 246 22.15 -10.15 28.59
C LEU A 246 21.80 -8.79 29.20
N THR A 247 21.24 -8.74 30.41
CA THR A 247 20.94 -7.49 31.10
C THR A 247 22.19 -6.75 31.58
N THR A 248 23.32 -7.46 31.70
CA THR A 248 24.61 -6.91 32.14
C THR A 248 25.57 -6.59 30.99
N LEU A 249 25.19 -6.98 29.76
CA LEU A 249 26.00 -6.84 28.55
C LEU A 249 25.55 -5.64 27.71
N PRO A 250 26.41 -5.14 26.79
CA PRO A 250 25.99 -4.18 25.79
C PRO A 250 24.76 -4.70 25.03
N ARG A 251 23.95 -3.79 24.47
CA ARG A 251 22.72 -4.19 23.80
C ARG A 251 23.04 -5.05 22.57
N LEU A 252 22.43 -6.24 22.48
CA LEU A 252 22.61 -7.15 21.34
C LEU A 252 21.63 -6.78 20.22
N LYS A 253 22.17 -6.59 19.02
CA LYS A 253 21.45 -6.35 17.77
C LYS A 253 21.55 -7.57 16.87
N LEU A 254 20.54 -7.71 16.04
CA LEU A 254 20.41 -8.75 15.03
C LEU A 254 20.04 -8.08 13.72
N ARG A 255 20.79 -8.36 12.67
CA ARG A 255 20.42 -7.95 11.31
C ARG A 255 20.35 -9.15 10.40
N ARG A 256 19.44 -9.09 9.44
CA ARG A 256 19.38 -10.08 8.38
C ARG A 256 20.61 -9.92 7.49
N VAL A 257 21.40 -10.98 7.34
CA VAL A 257 22.54 -10.99 6.41
C VAL A 257 22.03 -11.44 5.08
N ARG A 258 22.06 -10.53 4.11
CA ARG A 258 21.90 -10.87 2.72
C ARG A 258 22.98 -10.11 1.96
N GLY A 259 24.07 -10.82 1.69
CA GLY A 259 25.24 -10.25 1.02
C GLY A 259 25.06 -10.15 -0.49
N LEU A 260 26.16 -9.82 -1.17
CA LEU A 260 26.27 -9.90 -2.62
C LEU A 260 25.99 -11.34 -3.10
N ARG A 261 25.04 -11.49 -4.01
CA ARG A 261 24.81 -12.74 -4.75
C ARG A 261 25.32 -12.61 -6.17
N GLN A 262 26.06 -13.62 -6.61
CA GLN A 262 26.38 -13.82 -8.02
C GLN A 262 25.31 -14.67 -8.66
N LEU A 263 24.65 -14.14 -9.68
CA LEU A 263 23.59 -14.81 -10.43
C LEU A 263 24.07 -15.08 -11.86
N ALA A 264 23.79 -16.28 -12.35
CA ALA A 264 24.08 -16.67 -13.73
C ALA A 264 22.77 -16.89 -14.49
N HIS A 265 22.40 -15.91 -15.32
CA HIS A 265 21.21 -16.04 -16.17
C HIS A 265 21.53 -16.86 -17.42
N LYS A 266 20.57 -17.68 -17.87
CA LYS A 266 20.64 -18.36 -19.18
C LYS A 266 20.26 -17.37 -20.28
N SER A 267 20.74 -17.61 -21.50
CA SER A 267 20.27 -16.81 -22.65
C SER A 267 18.79 -17.07 -22.94
N TYR A 268 18.14 -16.18 -23.69
CA TYR A 268 16.75 -16.40 -24.09
C TYR A 268 16.58 -17.69 -24.89
N ARG A 269 17.56 -18.02 -25.76
CA ARG A 269 17.60 -19.28 -26.51
C ARG A 269 17.61 -20.50 -25.59
N GLU A 270 18.52 -20.51 -24.62
CA GLU A 270 18.63 -21.60 -23.64
C GLU A 270 17.37 -21.70 -22.77
N SER A 271 16.79 -20.56 -22.38
CA SER A 271 15.57 -20.49 -21.59
C SER A 271 14.33 -21.01 -22.34
N ILE A 272 14.29 -20.91 -23.68
CA ILE A 272 13.24 -21.52 -24.51
C ILE A 272 13.27 -23.05 -24.44
N LEU A 273 14.47 -23.64 -24.32
CA LEU A 273 14.66 -25.09 -24.31
C LEU A 273 14.62 -25.67 -22.88
N HIS A 274 15.19 -24.94 -21.94
CA HIS A 274 15.34 -25.34 -20.54
C HIS A 274 14.95 -24.19 -19.61
N PRO A 275 13.65 -23.80 -19.58
CA PRO A 275 13.17 -22.69 -18.77
C PRO A 275 13.46 -22.93 -17.28
N THR A 276 14.03 -21.92 -16.61
CA THR A 276 14.03 -21.89 -15.14
C THR A 276 12.81 -21.09 -14.70
N LEU A 277 11.74 -21.82 -14.39
CA LEU A 277 10.46 -21.24 -14.00
C LEU A 277 10.55 -20.66 -12.59
N VAL A 278 10.12 -19.41 -12.46
CA VAL A 278 9.85 -18.80 -11.16
C VAL A 278 8.47 -19.22 -10.73
N GLU A 279 8.38 -19.81 -9.54
CA GLU A 279 7.10 -20.23 -8.97
C GLU A 279 6.14 -19.03 -8.89
N CYS A 280 4.97 -19.20 -9.52
CA CYS A 280 3.83 -18.32 -9.30
C CYS A 280 2.87 -19.07 -8.34
N PRO A 281 2.87 -18.78 -7.03
CA PRO A 281 2.05 -19.49 -6.06
C PRO A 281 0.58 -19.08 -6.15
N CYS A 282 -0.06 -19.41 -7.27
CA CYS A 282 -1.52 -19.35 -7.42
C CYS A 282 -2.21 -20.56 -6.80
N PHE A 283 -1.54 -21.71 -6.74
CA PHE A 283 -2.10 -22.97 -6.27
C PHE A 283 -1.24 -23.72 -5.23
N LEU A 284 -0.05 -23.21 -4.87
CA LEU A 284 0.89 -23.76 -3.88
C LEU A 284 0.99 -25.30 -3.98
N SER A 285 1.13 -25.81 -5.20
CA SER A 285 1.22 -27.25 -5.50
C SER A 285 1.97 -27.51 -6.80
N SER A 286 2.34 -28.77 -7.07
CA SER A 286 2.97 -29.19 -8.34
C SER A 286 2.21 -28.73 -9.59
N LYS A 287 0.91 -28.42 -9.45
CA LYS A 287 0.05 -27.88 -10.50
C LYS A 287 0.50 -26.50 -11.01
N ASP A 288 1.20 -25.70 -10.21
CA ASP A 288 1.69 -24.36 -10.62
C ASP A 288 2.83 -24.47 -11.64
N THR A 289 3.76 -25.39 -11.43
CA THR A 289 4.87 -25.65 -12.36
C THR A 289 4.35 -26.21 -13.69
N ASP A 290 3.40 -27.15 -13.63
CA ASP A 290 2.75 -27.69 -14.83
C ASP A 290 1.98 -26.60 -15.61
N ARG A 291 1.27 -25.71 -14.91
CA ARG A 291 0.57 -24.59 -15.55
C ARG A 291 1.55 -23.62 -16.21
N SER A 292 2.65 -23.30 -15.55
CA SER A 292 3.69 -22.41 -16.12
C SER A 292 4.34 -23.03 -17.35
N MET A 293 4.64 -24.33 -17.33
CA MET A 293 5.14 -25.06 -18.51
C MET A 293 4.11 -25.09 -19.66
N LEU A 294 2.82 -25.25 -19.35
CA LEU A 294 1.76 -25.12 -20.35
C LEU A 294 1.77 -23.74 -21.02
N LEU A 295 1.82 -22.66 -20.21
CA LEU A 295 1.85 -21.29 -20.72
C LEU A 295 3.09 -21.04 -21.58
N HIS A 296 4.24 -21.56 -21.17
CA HIS A 296 5.48 -21.54 -21.94
C HIS A 296 5.31 -22.19 -23.34
N CYS A 297 4.77 -23.40 -23.39
CA CYS A 297 4.54 -24.10 -24.66
C CYS A 297 3.51 -23.37 -25.55
N VAL A 298 2.45 -22.81 -24.95
CA VAL A 298 1.43 -22.04 -25.70
C VAL A 298 2.01 -20.76 -26.29
N LEU A 299 2.78 -20.00 -25.51
CA LEU A 299 3.44 -18.78 -26.00
C LEU A 299 4.36 -19.09 -27.20
N HIS A 300 5.15 -20.15 -27.13
CA HIS A 300 6.01 -20.55 -28.25
C HIS A 300 5.25 -21.16 -29.44
N GLY A 301 4.10 -21.79 -29.20
CA GLY A 301 3.16 -22.17 -30.25
C GLY A 301 2.58 -20.94 -30.97
N LEU A 302 2.21 -19.89 -30.22
CA LEU A 302 1.73 -18.62 -30.75
C LEU A 302 2.79 -17.92 -31.60
N TYR A 303 4.06 -17.86 -31.14
CA TYR A 303 5.17 -17.34 -31.95
C TYR A 303 5.34 -18.13 -33.24
N THR A 304 5.23 -19.45 -33.19
CA THR A 304 5.36 -20.31 -34.37
C THR A 304 4.24 -20.04 -35.37
N TYR A 305 3.00 -19.91 -34.89
CA TYR A 305 1.87 -19.50 -35.72
C TYR A 305 2.13 -18.14 -36.38
N ALA A 306 2.56 -17.13 -35.60
CA ALA A 306 2.82 -15.79 -36.10
C ALA A 306 3.93 -15.77 -37.16
N HIS A 307 4.97 -16.57 -36.99
CA HIS A 307 6.03 -16.73 -37.97
C HIS A 307 5.53 -17.34 -39.29
N VAL A 308 4.73 -18.41 -39.22
CA VAL A 308 4.21 -19.11 -40.40
C VAL A 308 3.18 -18.27 -41.18
N HIS A 309 2.32 -17.55 -40.47
CA HIS A 309 1.21 -16.81 -41.08
C HIS A 309 1.47 -15.32 -41.28
N GLY A 310 2.58 -14.78 -40.76
CA GLY A 310 2.88 -13.35 -40.77
C GLY A 310 1.96 -12.49 -39.92
N GLN A 311 1.08 -13.11 -39.13
CA GLN A 311 0.12 -12.44 -38.26
C GLN A 311 -0.24 -13.28 -37.03
N TRP A 312 -0.69 -12.62 -35.96
CA TRP A 312 -1.22 -13.29 -34.77
C TRP A 312 -2.60 -13.90 -35.03
N PRO A 313 -3.01 -14.95 -34.28
CA PRO A 313 -4.31 -15.56 -34.48
C PRO A 313 -5.43 -14.57 -34.14
N GLU A 314 -6.37 -14.41 -35.07
CA GLU A 314 -7.56 -13.58 -34.83
C GLU A 314 -8.36 -14.06 -33.63
N ALA A 315 -8.87 -13.11 -32.84
CA ALA A 315 -9.61 -13.40 -31.63
C ALA A 315 -10.85 -14.25 -31.95
N ASN A 316 -11.07 -15.29 -31.16
CA ASN A 316 -12.21 -16.21 -31.29
C ASN A 316 -12.35 -16.96 -32.63
N ASN A 317 -11.36 -16.88 -33.52
CA ASN A 317 -11.33 -17.65 -34.75
C ASN A 317 -10.95 -19.12 -34.45
N VAL A 318 -11.91 -20.03 -34.67
CA VAL A 318 -11.77 -21.45 -34.36
C VAL A 318 -10.70 -22.13 -35.21
N GLN A 319 -10.54 -21.74 -36.48
CA GLN A 319 -9.52 -22.33 -37.36
C GLN A 319 -8.13 -21.91 -36.91
N HIS A 320 -7.93 -20.62 -36.62
CA HIS A 320 -6.66 -20.11 -36.10
C HIS A 320 -6.30 -20.75 -34.76
N ALA A 321 -7.27 -20.89 -33.84
CA ALA A 321 -7.03 -21.55 -32.56
C ALA A 321 -6.60 -23.02 -32.70
N ASN A 322 -7.20 -23.76 -33.65
CA ASN A 322 -6.80 -25.14 -33.94
C ASN A 322 -5.40 -25.24 -34.56
N GLU A 323 -5.02 -24.29 -35.42
CA GLU A 323 -3.65 -24.26 -35.95
C GLU A 323 -2.63 -23.91 -34.86
N VAL A 324 -2.96 -22.99 -33.93
CA VAL A 324 -2.13 -22.73 -32.74
C VAL A 324 -1.98 -23.99 -31.90
N LEU A 325 -3.05 -24.75 -31.67
CA LEU A 325 -2.98 -26.04 -30.96
C LEU A 325 -1.99 -27.00 -31.64
N LYS A 326 -2.01 -27.08 -32.97
CA LYS A 326 -1.06 -27.88 -33.76
C LYS A 326 0.37 -27.35 -33.67
N CYS A 327 0.57 -26.04 -33.73
CA CYS A 327 1.89 -25.42 -33.52
C CYS A 327 2.44 -25.71 -32.12
N THR A 328 1.61 -25.59 -31.07
CA THR A 328 1.98 -25.91 -29.68
C THR A 328 2.37 -27.38 -29.53
N ARG A 329 1.59 -28.32 -30.10
CA ARG A 329 1.94 -29.75 -30.09
C ARG A 329 3.24 -30.04 -30.82
N THR A 330 3.47 -29.38 -31.96
CA THR A 330 4.71 -29.52 -32.72
C THR A 330 5.91 -29.02 -31.92
N PHE A 331 5.76 -27.89 -31.20
CA PHE A 331 6.77 -27.38 -30.29
C PHE A 331 7.08 -28.38 -29.17
N ILE A 332 6.06 -28.93 -28.51
CA ILE A 332 6.23 -29.94 -27.45
C ILE A 332 6.95 -31.19 -27.98
N ALA A 333 6.52 -31.73 -29.12
CA ALA A 333 7.14 -32.92 -29.72
C ALA A 333 8.59 -32.68 -30.15
N ALA A 334 8.93 -31.45 -30.59
CA ALA A 334 10.30 -31.06 -30.88
C ALA A 334 11.14 -30.97 -29.58
N SER A 335 10.59 -30.39 -28.53
CA SER A 335 11.22 -30.30 -27.20
C SER A 335 11.49 -31.69 -26.60
N GLU A 336 10.55 -32.63 -26.71
CA GLU A 336 10.75 -34.02 -26.27
C GLU A 336 11.94 -34.69 -26.97
N LYS A 337 12.03 -34.56 -28.29
CA LYS A 337 13.14 -35.12 -29.08
C LYS A 337 14.48 -34.49 -28.71
N GLY A 338 14.47 -33.21 -28.34
CA GLY A 338 15.65 -32.45 -27.92
C GLY A 338 16.04 -32.64 -26.46
N GLN A 339 15.42 -33.56 -25.71
CA GLN A 339 15.64 -33.74 -24.27
C GLN A 339 15.41 -32.44 -23.46
N CYS A 340 14.50 -31.58 -23.92
CA CYS A 340 14.14 -30.31 -23.31
C CYS A 340 13.10 -30.48 -22.20
N ALA A 341 12.87 -29.42 -21.40
CA ALA A 341 11.83 -29.46 -20.37
C ALA A 341 10.43 -29.40 -20.99
N ILE A 342 9.52 -30.26 -20.53
CA ILE A 342 8.14 -30.34 -20.99
C ILE A 342 7.16 -30.49 -19.81
N PRO A 343 5.86 -30.19 -20.00
CA PRO A 343 4.84 -30.45 -18.98
C PRO A 343 4.85 -31.94 -18.57
N THR A 344 4.64 -32.23 -17.27
CA THR A 344 4.62 -33.62 -16.77
C THR A 344 3.41 -34.41 -17.27
N ALA A 345 2.31 -33.73 -17.56
CA ALA A 345 1.11 -34.27 -18.15
C ALA A 345 0.80 -33.57 -19.49
N PRO A 346 0.23 -34.28 -20.48
CA PRO A 346 -0.14 -33.67 -21.75
C PRO A 346 -1.12 -32.52 -21.51
N PRO A 347 -0.86 -31.34 -22.08
CA PRO A 347 -1.68 -30.17 -21.82
C PRO A 347 -3.10 -30.34 -22.37
N SER A 348 -4.08 -29.86 -21.61
CA SER A 348 -5.48 -29.88 -22.02
C SER A 348 -5.69 -29.03 -23.28
N ASP A 349 -6.22 -29.65 -24.34
CA ASP A 349 -6.62 -28.96 -25.57
C ASP A 349 -7.52 -27.75 -25.27
N ALA A 350 -8.46 -27.90 -24.34
CA ALA A 350 -9.35 -26.83 -23.93
C ALA A 350 -8.60 -25.61 -23.39
N SER A 351 -7.54 -25.82 -22.60
CA SER A 351 -6.71 -24.72 -22.10
C SER A 351 -5.92 -24.03 -23.21
N ILE A 352 -5.35 -24.80 -24.14
CA ILE A 352 -4.60 -24.24 -25.28
C ILE A 352 -5.52 -23.41 -26.17
N LEU A 353 -6.70 -23.96 -26.51
CA LEU A 353 -7.70 -23.28 -27.33
C LEU A 353 -8.22 -22.00 -26.65
N GLU A 354 -8.41 -22.01 -25.33
CA GLU A 354 -8.87 -20.85 -24.55
C GLU A 354 -7.82 -19.72 -24.54
N LEU A 355 -6.54 -20.05 -24.45
CA LEU A 355 -5.46 -19.06 -24.55
C LEU A 355 -5.30 -18.55 -25.99
N ALA A 356 -5.34 -19.46 -26.98
CA ALA A 356 -5.18 -19.13 -28.38
C ALA A 356 -6.25 -18.16 -28.88
N ARG A 357 -7.53 -18.39 -28.50
CA ARG A 357 -8.63 -17.50 -28.92
C ARG A 357 -8.52 -16.07 -28.36
N CYS A 358 -7.78 -15.88 -27.27
CA CYS A 358 -7.62 -14.57 -26.62
C CYS A 358 -6.36 -13.83 -27.10
N ALA A 359 -5.42 -14.51 -27.76
CA ALA A 359 -4.02 -14.07 -27.87
C ALA A 359 -3.80 -12.74 -28.62
N SER A 360 -4.70 -12.33 -29.51
CA SER A 360 -4.63 -11.05 -30.23
C SER A 360 -5.29 -9.87 -29.50
N THR A 361 -6.01 -10.13 -28.41
CA THR A 361 -6.65 -9.09 -27.59
C THR A 361 -5.68 -8.49 -26.57
N GLU A 362 -6.01 -7.32 -26.05
CA GLU A 362 -5.25 -6.61 -25.02
C GLU A 362 -6.06 -6.52 -23.73
N LEU A 363 -5.48 -6.94 -22.60
CA LEU A 363 -6.09 -6.84 -21.28
C LEU A 363 -5.26 -5.90 -20.41
N VAL A 364 -5.63 -4.61 -20.42
CA VAL A 364 -4.88 -3.54 -19.75
C VAL A 364 -4.51 -3.86 -18.29
N PRO A 365 -5.39 -4.41 -17.43
CA PRO A 365 -4.99 -4.79 -16.08
C PRO A 365 -3.82 -5.78 -16.04
N LEU A 366 -3.81 -6.77 -16.93
CA LEU A 366 -2.73 -7.76 -17.02
C LEU A 366 -1.44 -7.11 -17.55
N SER A 367 -1.55 -6.24 -18.57
CA SER A 367 -0.44 -5.46 -19.10
C SER A 367 0.18 -4.55 -18.05
N ALA A 368 -0.63 -3.84 -17.26
CA ALA A 368 -0.18 -3.03 -16.13
C ALA A 368 0.55 -3.87 -15.07
N THR A 369 0.05 -5.08 -14.79
CA THR A 369 0.70 -5.99 -13.85
C THR A 369 2.08 -6.43 -14.32
N VAL A 370 2.18 -6.99 -15.52
CA VAL A 370 3.46 -7.52 -16.02
C VAL A 370 4.46 -6.41 -16.36
N ALA A 371 4.00 -5.25 -16.85
CA ALA A 371 4.85 -4.07 -17.03
C ALA A 371 5.39 -3.53 -15.71
N GLY A 372 4.55 -3.52 -14.65
CA GLY A 372 4.98 -3.13 -13.31
C GLY A 372 6.07 -4.05 -12.74
N LEU A 373 5.93 -5.37 -12.95
CA LEU A 373 6.96 -6.36 -12.59
C LEU A 373 8.25 -6.12 -13.39
N ALA A 374 8.15 -6.03 -14.72
CA ALA A 374 9.30 -5.82 -15.59
C ALA A 374 10.03 -4.50 -15.32
N ALA A 375 9.30 -3.42 -15.00
CA ALA A 375 9.90 -2.17 -14.59
C ALA A 375 10.65 -2.30 -13.25
N ARG A 376 10.23 -3.18 -12.34
CA ARG A 376 11.03 -3.50 -11.14
C ARG A 376 12.28 -4.27 -11.48
N GLU A 377 12.19 -5.26 -12.36
CA GLU A 377 13.39 -6.00 -12.81
C GLU A 377 14.40 -5.06 -13.46
N ALA A 378 13.94 -4.08 -14.25
CA ALA A 378 14.81 -3.06 -14.83
C ALA A 378 15.58 -2.25 -13.76
N ILE A 379 14.95 -1.93 -12.63
CA ILE A 379 15.65 -1.27 -11.51
C ILE A 379 16.68 -2.22 -10.88
N LYS A 380 16.38 -3.52 -10.76
CA LYS A 380 17.30 -4.50 -10.19
C LYS A 380 18.55 -4.75 -11.02
N PHE A 381 18.54 -4.36 -12.30
CA PHE A 381 19.73 -4.42 -13.15
C PHE A 381 20.92 -3.63 -12.58
N VAL A 382 20.68 -2.60 -11.76
CA VAL A 382 21.79 -1.88 -11.09
C VAL A 382 22.42 -2.67 -9.95
N GLY A 383 21.83 -3.82 -9.57
CA GLY A 383 22.24 -4.65 -8.44
C GLY A 383 21.40 -4.45 -7.18
N LEU A 384 20.32 -3.66 -7.20
CA LEU A 384 19.44 -3.43 -6.04
C LEU A 384 18.31 -4.45 -5.96
N GLY A 385 18.44 -5.46 -5.09
CA GLY A 385 17.48 -6.56 -4.91
C GLY A 385 17.79 -7.78 -5.79
N LEU A 386 17.08 -8.90 -5.56
CA LEU A 386 17.26 -10.09 -6.38
C LEU A 386 16.42 -10.01 -7.65
N PRO A 387 17.03 -10.00 -8.84
CA PRO A 387 16.28 -10.13 -10.06
C PRO A 387 15.60 -11.49 -10.14
N LEU A 388 14.48 -11.50 -10.85
CA LEU A 388 13.76 -12.70 -11.22
C LEU A 388 14.69 -13.62 -12.02
N THR A 389 14.90 -14.84 -11.54
CA THR A 389 15.75 -15.85 -12.20
C THR A 389 14.90 -17.06 -12.60
N GLN A 390 14.33 -17.12 -13.80
CA GLN A 390 14.54 -16.18 -14.92
C GLN A 390 13.32 -15.96 -15.82
N VAL A 391 12.34 -16.88 -15.83
CA VAL A 391 11.05 -16.67 -16.52
C VAL A 391 9.88 -16.87 -15.56
N TRP A 392 8.94 -15.93 -15.60
CA TRP A 392 7.67 -16.00 -14.91
C TRP A 392 6.51 -16.00 -15.90
N TYR A 393 5.50 -16.82 -15.62
CA TYR A 393 4.27 -16.93 -16.41
C TYR A 393 3.06 -16.74 -15.50
N TRP A 394 2.01 -16.12 -16.04
CA TRP A 394 0.72 -16.04 -15.38
C TRP A 394 -0.40 -15.93 -16.40
N ASP A 395 -1.60 -16.37 -16.02
CA ASP A 395 -2.78 -16.16 -16.83
C ASP A 395 -4.01 -15.76 -16.00
N ALA A 396 -4.87 -14.95 -16.62
CA ALA A 396 -6.11 -14.45 -16.03
C ALA A 396 -7.36 -15.23 -16.52
N THR A 397 -7.21 -16.50 -16.92
CA THR A 397 -8.37 -17.28 -17.43
C THR A 397 -9.48 -17.44 -16.39
N ASN A 398 -9.16 -17.40 -15.10
CA ASN A 398 -10.14 -17.45 -14.02
C ASN A 398 -11.12 -16.25 -13.98
N ALA A 399 -10.77 -15.13 -14.62
CA ALA A 399 -11.64 -13.97 -14.76
C ALA A 399 -12.67 -14.16 -15.89
N LEU A 400 -12.34 -14.96 -16.91
CA LEU A 400 -13.16 -15.14 -18.11
C LEU A 400 -14.47 -15.89 -17.82
N PRO A 401 -15.63 -15.50 -18.41
CA PRO A 401 -16.90 -16.19 -18.24
C PRO A 401 -16.84 -17.65 -18.67
N HIS A 402 -17.79 -18.46 -18.20
CA HIS A 402 -17.78 -19.87 -18.56
C HIS A 402 -18.02 -20.03 -20.07
N ARG A 403 -17.31 -20.96 -20.73
CA ARG A 403 -17.37 -21.08 -22.19
C ARG A 403 -18.78 -21.37 -22.72
N ALA A 404 -19.58 -22.09 -21.94
CA ALA A 404 -21.00 -22.36 -22.26
C ALA A 404 -21.88 -21.10 -22.28
N GLU A 405 -21.48 -20.02 -21.59
CA GLU A 405 -22.17 -18.73 -21.65
C GLU A 405 -21.79 -17.97 -22.92
N LEU A 406 -20.48 -17.92 -23.22
CA LEU A 406 -19.96 -17.27 -24.44
C LEU A 406 -20.48 -17.90 -25.73
N ALA A 407 -20.64 -19.23 -25.76
CA ALA A 407 -21.13 -19.95 -26.93
C ALA A 407 -22.57 -19.57 -27.35
N LYS A 408 -23.32 -18.88 -26.49
CA LYS A 408 -24.68 -18.39 -26.78
C LYS A 408 -24.68 -17.05 -27.50
N GLU A 409 -23.52 -16.42 -27.66
CA GLU A 409 -23.39 -15.06 -28.19
C GLU A 409 -22.79 -15.05 -29.59
N THR A 410 -23.42 -14.32 -30.52
CA THR A 410 -22.92 -14.14 -31.89
C THR A 410 -22.08 -12.87 -32.04
N MET A 411 -22.39 -11.79 -31.31
CA MET A 411 -21.64 -10.52 -31.33
C MET A 411 -20.21 -10.64 -30.82
N PHE A 412 -19.91 -11.71 -30.09
CA PHE A 412 -18.57 -12.08 -29.67
C PHE A 412 -17.64 -12.44 -30.86
N LEU A 413 -18.23 -12.74 -32.02
CA LEU A 413 -17.57 -13.03 -33.29
C LEU A 413 -17.56 -11.81 -34.24
N ASP A 414 -18.14 -10.67 -33.85
CA ASP A 414 -18.17 -9.49 -34.71
C ASP A 414 -16.79 -8.83 -34.81
N HIS A 415 -16.31 -8.70 -36.04
CA HIS A 415 -14.98 -8.19 -36.37
C HIS A 415 -14.90 -6.65 -36.42
N TYR A 416 -16.01 -5.95 -36.13
CA TYR A 416 -16.03 -4.49 -36.08
C TYR A 416 -15.20 -3.99 -34.87
N ARG A 417 -14.02 -3.45 -35.19
CA ARG A 417 -13.05 -2.88 -34.25
C ARG A 417 -13.58 -1.54 -33.72
N HIS A 418 -14.27 -1.62 -32.58
CA HIS A 418 -14.69 -0.48 -31.77
C HIS A 418 -13.84 -0.41 -30.50
N HIS A 419 -13.92 0.70 -29.75
CA HIS A 419 -13.21 0.88 -28.48
C HIS A 419 -13.42 -0.26 -27.45
N GLU A 420 -14.51 -1.02 -27.53
CA GLU A 420 -14.83 -2.13 -26.63
C GLU A 420 -14.36 -3.51 -27.14
N PHE A 421 -13.68 -3.56 -28.29
CA PHE A 421 -13.37 -4.80 -29.00
C PHE A 421 -12.64 -5.82 -28.10
N HIS A 422 -11.55 -5.41 -27.43
CA HIS A 422 -10.76 -6.34 -26.61
C HIS A 422 -11.57 -6.93 -25.46
N VAL A 423 -12.31 -6.09 -24.73
CA VAL A 423 -13.14 -6.54 -23.60
C VAL A 423 -14.27 -7.43 -24.09
N ARG A 424 -14.95 -7.06 -25.18
CA ARG A 424 -16.00 -7.89 -25.80
C ARG A 424 -15.44 -9.23 -26.26
N ALA A 425 -14.29 -9.26 -26.94
CA ALA A 425 -13.66 -10.48 -27.44
C ALA A 425 -13.13 -11.40 -26.32
N LEU A 426 -12.83 -10.87 -25.13
CA LEU A 426 -12.45 -11.65 -23.96
C LEU A 426 -13.67 -12.18 -23.19
N TYR A 427 -14.61 -11.29 -22.87
CA TYR A 427 -15.68 -11.53 -21.90
C TYR A 427 -17.07 -11.76 -22.51
N GLY A 428 -17.31 -11.44 -23.78
CA GLY A 428 -18.66 -11.47 -24.34
C GLY A 428 -19.46 -10.18 -24.06
N GLN A 429 -20.52 -10.00 -24.84
CA GLN A 429 -21.41 -8.86 -24.78
C GLN A 429 -22.19 -8.80 -23.45
N THR A 430 -22.61 -9.95 -22.91
CA THR A 430 -23.37 -9.99 -21.65
C THR A 430 -22.50 -9.50 -20.48
N ALA A 431 -21.26 -9.97 -20.39
CA ALA A 431 -20.33 -9.57 -19.35
C ALA A 431 -19.87 -8.12 -19.52
N LEU A 432 -19.64 -7.67 -20.77
CA LEU A 432 -19.35 -6.27 -21.06
C LEU A 432 -20.49 -5.34 -20.59
N ALA A 433 -21.75 -5.70 -20.88
CA ALA A 433 -22.90 -4.93 -20.40
C ALA A 433 -22.96 -4.88 -18.87
N LYS A 434 -22.64 -5.99 -18.17
CA LYS A 434 -22.52 -6.00 -16.70
C LYS A 434 -21.43 -5.04 -16.22
N LEU A 435 -20.24 -5.08 -16.82
CA LEU A 435 -19.13 -4.18 -16.50
C LEU A 435 -19.50 -2.70 -16.73
N GLN A 436 -20.15 -2.38 -17.85
CA GLN A 436 -20.65 -1.02 -18.13
C GLN A 436 -21.78 -0.60 -17.18
N SER A 437 -22.52 -1.55 -16.61
CA SER A 437 -23.58 -1.28 -15.64
C SER A 437 -23.09 -1.17 -14.19
N ALA A 438 -21.89 -1.65 -13.90
CA ALA A 438 -21.35 -1.76 -12.56
C ALA A 438 -21.12 -0.39 -11.94
N ARG A 439 -21.51 -0.26 -10.67
CA ARG A 439 -21.30 0.94 -9.87
C ARG A 439 -20.18 0.68 -8.87
N ILE A 440 -19.12 1.47 -8.91
CA ILE A 440 -17.90 1.25 -8.11
C ILE A 440 -17.61 2.50 -7.29
N ALA A 441 -17.29 2.31 -6.01
CA ALA A 441 -16.71 3.36 -5.18
C ALA A 441 -15.21 3.09 -5.01
N LEU A 442 -14.36 4.05 -5.39
CA LEU A 442 -12.93 4.01 -5.19
C LEU A 442 -12.53 5.04 -4.13
N VAL A 443 -12.14 4.56 -2.95
CA VAL A 443 -11.75 5.36 -1.79
C VAL A 443 -10.22 5.45 -1.71
N GLY A 444 -9.71 6.66 -1.93
CA GLY A 444 -8.29 6.94 -2.10
C GLY A 444 -7.90 7.11 -3.57
N CYS A 445 -7.43 8.29 -3.94
CA CYS A 445 -6.96 8.65 -5.28
C CYS A 445 -5.45 8.91 -5.29
N GLY A 446 -4.72 8.15 -4.46
CA GLY A 446 -3.25 8.09 -4.49
C GLY A 446 -2.71 7.29 -5.68
N ALA A 447 -1.46 6.83 -5.60
CA ALA A 447 -0.76 6.20 -6.72
C ALA A 447 -1.53 4.96 -7.22
N LEU A 448 -1.83 4.05 -6.28
CA LEU A 448 -2.62 2.85 -6.54
C LEU A 448 -4.04 3.17 -7.04
N GLY A 449 -4.75 4.08 -6.37
CA GLY A 449 -6.11 4.47 -6.75
C GLY A 449 -6.17 5.04 -8.17
N SER A 450 -5.23 5.91 -8.55
CA SER A 450 -5.20 6.48 -9.89
C SER A 450 -4.96 5.43 -11.00
N GLU A 451 -4.13 4.42 -10.74
CA GLU A 451 -3.89 3.31 -11.66
C GLU A 451 -5.10 2.38 -11.77
N ILE A 452 -5.81 2.12 -10.66
CA ILE A 452 -7.08 1.38 -10.68
C ILE A 452 -8.12 2.15 -11.50
N ALA A 453 -8.27 3.45 -11.27
CA ALA A 453 -9.24 4.28 -11.99
C ALA A 453 -8.96 4.30 -13.51
N LYS A 454 -7.68 4.38 -13.90
CA LYS A 454 -7.23 4.22 -15.29
C LYS A 454 -7.64 2.87 -15.87
N ASN A 455 -7.35 1.77 -15.17
CA ASN A 455 -7.71 0.43 -15.61
C ASN A 455 -9.23 0.26 -15.77
N LEU A 456 -10.03 0.77 -14.83
CA LEU A 456 -11.50 0.75 -14.90
C LEU A 456 -12.01 1.52 -16.10
N SER A 457 -11.43 2.70 -16.37
CA SER A 457 -11.80 3.52 -17.53
C SER A 457 -11.52 2.78 -18.85
N LEU A 458 -10.34 2.17 -18.98
CA LEU A 458 -9.93 1.45 -20.19
C LEU A 458 -10.69 0.12 -20.39
N LEU A 459 -11.18 -0.51 -19.31
CA LEU A 459 -12.10 -1.64 -19.39
C LEU A 459 -13.54 -1.26 -19.76
N GLY A 460 -13.86 0.04 -19.87
CA GLY A 460 -15.21 0.52 -20.13
C GLY A 460 -16.19 0.36 -18.96
N VAL A 461 -15.66 0.22 -17.74
CA VAL A 461 -16.51 0.09 -16.54
C VAL A 461 -17.28 1.39 -16.32
N GLY A 462 -18.59 1.27 -16.09
CA GLY A 462 -19.51 2.39 -15.97
C GLY A 462 -20.15 2.86 -17.30
N GLY A 463 -19.62 2.44 -18.45
CA GLY A 463 -20.10 2.82 -19.79
C GLY A 463 -20.00 4.32 -20.09
N THR A 464 -20.68 4.78 -21.14
CA THR A 464 -20.73 6.21 -21.54
C THR A 464 -21.69 7.06 -20.70
N ASN A 465 -22.48 6.45 -19.81
CA ASN A 465 -23.46 7.14 -18.98
C ASN A 465 -22.85 7.58 -17.64
N LEU A 466 -22.79 8.90 -17.48
CA LEU A 466 -22.16 9.63 -16.38
C LEU A 466 -22.60 9.13 -14.99
N ALA A 467 -21.65 8.97 -14.06
CA ALA A 467 -21.81 8.78 -12.60
C ALA A 467 -21.88 7.36 -11.99
N LYS A 468 -21.40 6.29 -12.66
CA LYS A 468 -21.33 4.95 -12.02
C LYS A 468 -20.05 4.67 -11.24
N CYS A 469 -18.95 5.36 -11.54
CA CYS A 469 -17.75 5.33 -10.71
C CYS A 469 -17.74 6.55 -9.78
N THR A 470 -17.52 6.32 -8.48
CA THR A 470 -17.40 7.36 -7.46
C THR A 470 -15.97 7.38 -6.93
N LEU A 471 -15.26 8.48 -7.14
CA LEU A 471 -13.91 8.74 -6.62
C LEU A 471 -14.01 9.50 -5.30
N VAL A 472 -13.36 9.01 -4.26
CA VAL A 472 -13.39 9.62 -2.93
C VAL A 472 -11.97 9.96 -2.46
N ASP A 473 -11.62 11.25 -2.46
CA ASP A 473 -10.35 11.76 -1.89
C ASP A 473 -10.38 13.29 -1.73
N GLY A 474 -10.09 13.78 -0.53
CA GLY A 474 -9.99 15.20 -0.19
C GLY A 474 -8.56 15.75 -0.11
N ALA A 475 -7.52 14.92 -0.28
CA ALA A 475 -6.13 15.36 -0.24
C ALA A 475 -5.76 16.22 -1.46
N LEU A 476 -4.74 17.07 -1.29
CA LEU A 476 -4.21 17.89 -2.38
C LEU A 476 -3.07 17.16 -3.09
N VAL A 477 -2.92 17.40 -4.38
CA VAL A 477 -1.76 16.97 -5.17
C VAL A 477 -0.53 17.75 -4.71
N GLN A 478 0.54 17.04 -4.37
CA GLN A 478 1.82 17.61 -3.99
C GLN A 478 2.86 17.37 -5.07
N VAL A 479 3.97 18.13 -5.04
CA VAL A 479 5.09 17.95 -5.98
C VAL A 479 5.63 16.51 -5.95
N ILE A 480 5.76 15.93 -4.74
CA ILE A 480 6.25 14.55 -4.53
C ILE A 480 5.32 13.48 -5.11
N ASP A 481 4.08 13.83 -5.47
CA ASP A 481 3.13 12.90 -6.07
C ASP A 481 3.38 12.73 -7.58
N LEU A 482 4.02 13.70 -8.25
CA LEU A 482 4.15 13.73 -9.71
C LEU A 482 4.98 12.56 -10.27
N ALA A 483 6.03 12.13 -9.57
CA ALA A 483 6.82 10.96 -9.97
C ALA A 483 6.17 9.62 -9.60
N SER A 484 5.16 9.61 -8.73
CA SER A 484 4.55 8.36 -8.23
C SER A 484 3.13 8.13 -8.75
N HIS A 485 2.53 9.14 -9.38
CA HIS A 485 1.16 9.12 -9.90
C HIS A 485 1.16 9.56 -11.36
N ALA A 486 0.91 8.64 -12.28
CA ALA A 486 0.96 8.95 -13.72
C ALA A 486 -0.14 9.92 -14.19
N THR A 487 -1.23 10.04 -13.43
CA THR A 487 -2.37 10.89 -13.78
C THR A 487 -2.08 12.38 -13.56
N PHE A 488 -1.28 12.74 -12.55
CA PHE A 488 -1.02 14.14 -12.20
C PHE A 488 0.02 14.80 -13.12
N ALA A 489 -0.03 16.12 -13.19
CA ALA A 489 0.93 16.98 -13.86
C ALA A 489 1.24 18.21 -12.99
N SER A 490 2.30 18.95 -13.32
CA SER A 490 2.73 20.12 -12.54
C SER A 490 1.64 21.18 -12.34
N LYS A 491 0.70 21.31 -13.29
CA LYS A 491 -0.45 22.22 -13.20
C LYS A 491 -1.48 21.83 -12.13
N ASP A 492 -1.46 20.56 -11.69
CA ASP A 492 -2.44 20.00 -10.76
C ASP A 492 -2.02 20.20 -9.29
N VAL A 493 -0.78 20.62 -9.02
CA VAL A 493 -0.26 20.84 -7.66
C VAL A 493 -1.15 21.84 -6.91
N GLY A 494 -1.58 21.47 -5.70
CA GLY A 494 -2.52 22.23 -4.89
C GLY A 494 -4.00 21.97 -5.20
N SER A 495 -4.32 21.23 -6.26
CA SER A 495 -5.69 20.79 -6.58
C SER A 495 -6.04 19.49 -5.86
N LYS A 496 -7.34 19.18 -5.72
CA LYS A 496 -7.82 17.95 -5.04
C LYS A 496 -7.55 16.71 -5.88
N LYS A 497 -6.96 15.66 -5.27
CA LYS A 497 -6.53 14.44 -5.97
C LYS A 497 -7.66 13.77 -6.77
N ALA A 498 -8.82 13.56 -6.18
CA ALA A 498 -9.95 12.92 -6.88
C ALA A 498 -10.44 13.72 -8.10
N VAL A 499 -10.36 15.06 -8.04
CA VAL A 499 -10.72 15.93 -9.16
C VAL A 499 -9.70 15.80 -10.30
N CYS A 500 -8.41 15.75 -9.96
CA CYS A 500 -7.33 15.57 -10.94
C CYS A 500 -7.35 14.17 -11.58
N VAL A 501 -7.68 13.12 -10.81
CA VAL A 501 -7.88 11.79 -11.38
C VAL A 501 -9.07 11.80 -12.33
N LYS A 502 -10.21 12.38 -11.94
CA LYS A 502 -11.37 12.51 -12.83
C LYS A 502 -11.01 13.20 -14.15
N SER A 503 -10.29 14.32 -14.10
CA SER A 503 -9.95 15.10 -15.31
C SER A 503 -8.97 14.38 -16.24
N ALA A 504 -8.23 13.40 -15.74
CA ALA A 504 -7.31 12.58 -16.53
C ALA A 504 -7.97 11.37 -17.20
N LEU A 505 -9.23 11.04 -16.88
CA LEU A 505 -9.96 9.90 -17.42
C LEU A 505 -10.94 10.35 -18.52
N ALA A 506 -11.18 9.47 -19.50
CA ALA A 506 -12.17 9.72 -20.54
C ALA A 506 -13.61 9.55 -20.03
N ASN A 507 -13.82 8.63 -19.09
CA ASN A 507 -15.14 8.34 -18.52
C ASN A 507 -15.47 9.32 -17.39
N ASP A 508 -16.71 9.83 -17.37
CA ASP A 508 -17.13 10.71 -16.30
C ASP A 508 -17.31 9.94 -14.97
N CYS A 509 -16.77 10.52 -13.90
CA CYS A 509 -16.88 9.98 -12.54
C CYS A 509 -17.52 11.00 -11.60
N LYS A 510 -18.30 10.50 -10.64
CA LYS A 510 -18.73 11.27 -9.48
C LYS A 510 -17.50 11.47 -8.57
N VAL A 511 -17.31 12.67 -8.04
CA VAL A 511 -16.21 12.98 -7.12
C VAL A 511 -16.76 13.40 -5.77
N LEU A 512 -16.25 12.80 -4.71
CA LEU A 512 -16.50 13.19 -3.32
C LEU A 512 -15.18 13.62 -2.69
N THR A 513 -15.04 14.90 -2.35
CA THR A 513 -13.82 15.44 -1.73
C THR A 513 -13.88 15.28 -0.22
N ILE A 514 -13.68 14.05 0.25
CA ILE A 514 -13.75 13.68 1.67
C ILE A 514 -12.34 13.44 2.20
N HIS A 515 -12.00 14.08 3.32
CA HIS A 515 -10.77 13.75 4.04
C HIS A 515 -10.95 12.40 4.73
N LEU A 516 -10.09 11.43 4.40
CA LEU A 516 -10.17 10.04 4.88
C LEU A 516 -9.68 9.89 6.34
N ASP A 517 -9.88 10.92 7.16
CA ASP A 517 -9.56 10.92 8.59
C ASP A 517 -10.75 10.32 9.38
N PRO A 518 -10.50 9.40 10.33
CA PRO A 518 -11.52 8.82 11.20
C PRO A 518 -12.53 9.81 11.79
N ALA A 519 -12.10 11.04 12.14
CA ALA A 519 -12.98 12.05 12.72
C ALA A 519 -14.09 12.55 11.77
N HIS A 520 -13.96 12.29 10.46
CA HIS A 520 -14.84 12.84 9.43
C HIS A 520 -15.60 11.76 8.63
N LEU A 521 -15.37 10.47 8.90
CA LEU A 521 -15.97 9.38 8.10
C LEU A 521 -17.49 9.29 8.27
N ASP A 522 -17.99 9.36 9.52
CA ASP A 522 -19.42 9.18 9.83
C ASP A 522 -20.33 10.29 9.30
N THR A 523 -19.79 11.49 9.07
CA THR A 523 -20.58 12.61 8.51
C THR A 523 -20.63 12.58 6.99
N ALA A 524 -19.70 11.88 6.34
CA ALA A 524 -19.51 11.95 4.90
C ALA A 524 -20.08 10.76 4.13
N PHE A 525 -20.27 9.60 4.78
CA PHE A 525 -20.77 8.38 4.16
C PHE A 525 -22.13 7.94 4.76
N ASP A 526 -23.19 8.50 4.22
CA ASP A 526 -24.57 8.18 4.59
C ASP A 526 -25.10 6.93 3.87
N GLU A 527 -26.34 6.55 4.18
CA GLU A 527 -27.04 5.43 3.51
C GLU A 527 -27.12 5.63 2.00
N ALA A 528 -27.28 6.86 1.51
CA ALA A 528 -27.33 7.15 0.08
C ALA A 528 -25.99 6.82 -0.60
N PHE A 529 -24.85 7.10 0.05
CA PHE A 529 -23.54 6.67 -0.43
C PHE A 529 -23.44 5.14 -0.50
N TRP A 530 -23.71 4.44 0.60
CA TRP A 530 -23.54 2.98 0.66
C TRP A 530 -24.47 2.20 -0.28
N THR A 531 -25.64 2.75 -0.60
CA THR A 531 -26.57 2.17 -1.57
C THR A 531 -26.23 2.50 -3.03
N SER A 532 -25.36 3.49 -3.27
CA SER A 532 -25.04 3.99 -4.61
C SER A 532 -24.10 3.11 -5.44
N PHE A 533 -23.36 2.18 -4.83
CA PHE A 533 -22.41 1.31 -5.52
C PHE A 533 -22.63 -0.18 -5.24
N ASP A 534 -22.02 -1.03 -6.06
CA ASP A 534 -22.07 -2.50 -5.97
C ASP A 534 -20.83 -3.06 -5.26
N VAL A 535 -19.65 -2.51 -5.55
CA VAL A 535 -18.36 -2.90 -4.95
C VAL A 535 -17.57 -1.66 -4.55
N LEU A 536 -16.89 -1.72 -3.40
CA LEU A 536 -15.97 -0.68 -2.94
C LEU A 536 -14.51 -1.15 -3.04
N VAL A 537 -13.61 -0.28 -3.48
CA VAL A 537 -12.17 -0.48 -3.40
C VAL A 537 -11.57 0.62 -2.55
N CYS A 538 -10.87 0.25 -1.48
CA CYS A 538 -10.15 1.18 -0.64
C CYS A 538 -8.65 1.01 -0.84
N THR A 539 -7.96 2.11 -1.18
CA THR A 539 -6.50 2.15 -1.33
C THR A 539 -5.80 2.94 -0.22
N ALA A 540 -6.56 3.44 0.75
CA ALA A 540 -6.03 4.13 1.92
C ALA A 540 -5.75 3.14 3.06
N SER A 541 -4.56 3.22 3.66
CA SER A 541 -4.09 2.28 4.68
C SER A 541 -4.24 2.86 6.09
N SER A 542 -5.37 2.60 6.75
CA SER A 542 -5.56 2.89 8.18
C SER A 542 -6.40 1.78 8.82
N ALA A 543 -5.95 1.25 9.97
CA ALA A 543 -6.70 0.24 10.71
C ALA A 543 -8.08 0.76 11.16
N LEU A 544 -8.18 2.05 11.49
CA LEU A 544 -9.46 2.68 11.83
C LEU A 544 -10.39 2.77 10.61
N LEU A 545 -9.86 3.09 9.43
CA LEU A 545 -10.63 3.08 8.20
C LEU A 545 -11.06 1.65 7.80
N ALA A 546 -10.17 0.66 7.94
CA ALA A 546 -10.49 -0.73 7.65
C ALA A 546 -11.58 -1.27 8.59
N LYS A 547 -11.50 -0.97 9.89
CA LYS A 547 -12.58 -1.24 10.85
C LYS A 547 -13.89 -0.60 10.41
N TYR A 548 -13.87 0.70 10.09
CA TYR A 548 -15.05 1.43 9.65
C TYR A 548 -15.68 0.78 8.41
N LEU A 549 -14.87 0.47 7.40
CA LEU A 549 -15.33 -0.20 6.18
C LEU A 549 -15.90 -1.59 6.46
N ASP A 550 -15.31 -2.38 7.36
CA ASP A 550 -15.85 -3.69 7.78
C ASP A 550 -17.22 -3.56 8.47
N GLU A 551 -17.36 -2.59 9.37
CA GLU A 551 -18.63 -2.32 10.06
C GLU A 551 -19.72 -1.89 9.09
N GLN A 552 -19.43 -0.95 8.18
CA GLN A 552 -20.39 -0.51 7.18
C GLN A 552 -20.68 -1.58 6.11
N SER A 553 -19.66 -2.33 5.68
CA SER A 553 -19.80 -3.48 4.79
C SER A 553 -20.75 -4.51 5.37
N PHE A 554 -20.64 -4.79 6.67
CA PHE A 554 -21.59 -5.62 7.40
C PHE A 554 -23.00 -5.03 7.30
N VAL A 555 -23.21 -3.78 7.74
CA VAL A 555 -24.52 -3.11 7.78
C VAL A 555 -25.25 -3.07 6.43
N TYR A 556 -24.52 -2.78 5.35
CA TYR A 556 -25.08 -2.60 4.00
C TYR A 556 -24.92 -3.82 3.09
N LYS A 557 -24.28 -4.89 3.57
CA LYS A 557 -23.96 -6.11 2.80
C LYS A 557 -23.20 -5.78 1.51
N LYS A 558 -22.19 -4.92 1.62
CA LYS A 558 -21.38 -4.45 0.47
C LYS A 558 -20.02 -5.12 0.45
N PRO A 559 -19.62 -5.81 -0.63
CA PRO A 559 -18.25 -6.30 -0.75
C PRO A 559 -17.27 -5.14 -0.88
N PHE A 560 -16.10 -5.29 -0.27
CA PHE A 560 -15.00 -4.35 -0.47
C PHE A 560 -13.65 -5.05 -0.63
N LEU A 561 -12.78 -4.40 -1.40
CA LEU A 561 -11.38 -4.77 -1.55
C LEU A 561 -10.52 -3.73 -0.83
N LEU A 562 -9.59 -4.18 -0.01
CA LEU A 562 -8.59 -3.33 0.64
C LEU A 562 -7.24 -3.60 0.01
N ALA A 563 -6.64 -2.60 -0.61
CA ALA A 563 -5.37 -2.76 -1.32
C ALA A 563 -4.36 -1.70 -0.91
N THR A 564 -3.08 -2.08 -0.80
CA THR A 564 -1.99 -1.15 -0.50
C THR A 564 -0.80 -1.42 -1.40
N ALA A 565 0.00 -0.38 -1.67
CA ALA A 565 1.21 -0.51 -2.47
C ALA A 565 2.24 0.55 -2.06
N ASP A 566 3.44 0.11 -1.70
CA ASP A 566 4.61 0.94 -1.50
C ASP A 566 5.83 0.37 -2.25
N ALA A 567 7.04 0.86 -2.00
CA ALA A 567 8.24 0.40 -2.67
C ALA A 567 8.62 -1.05 -2.34
N TRP A 568 8.18 -1.57 -1.20
CA TRP A 568 8.66 -2.82 -0.63
C TRP A 568 7.62 -3.92 -0.63
N ARG A 569 6.33 -3.54 -0.66
CA ARG A 569 5.19 -4.44 -0.53
C ARG A 569 3.99 -3.93 -1.33
N GLY A 570 3.23 -4.87 -1.84
CA GLY A 570 1.87 -4.68 -2.31
C GLY A 570 0.95 -5.72 -1.71
N SER A 571 -0.28 -5.35 -1.40
CA SER A 571 -1.28 -6.32 -0.95
C SER A 571 -2.68 -6.02 -1.47
N LEU A 572 -3.48 -7.07 -1.57
CA LEU A 572 -4.91 -7.04 -1.84
C LEU A 572 -5.60 -8.04 -0.92
N MET A 573 -6.51 -7.54 -0.10
CA MET A 573 -7.40 -8.32 0.75
C MET A 573 -8.84 -8.15 0.28
N ALA A 574 -9.61 -9.24 0.31
CA ALA A 574 -10.99 -9.26 -0.18
C ALA A 574 -11.97 -9.60 0.93
N TYR A 575 -13.01 -8.79 1.07
CA TYR A 575 -14.07 -8.94 2.06
C TYR A 575 -15.42 -8.98 1.37
N VAL A 576 -15.98 -10.18 1.25
CA VAL A 576 -17.24 -10.44 0.56
C VAL A 576 -18.23 -11.06 1.54
N PRO A 577 -19.36 -10.39 1.83
CA PRO A 577 -20.36 -10.88 2.76
C PRO A 577 -20.78 -12.33 2.48
N GLU A 578 -20.78 -13.16 3.54
CA GLU A 578 -21.13 -14.60 3.50
C GLU A 578 -20.19 -15.49 2.64
N VAL A 579 -19.13 -14.94 2.04
CA VAL A 579 -18.17 -15.70 1.20
C VAL A 579 -16.77 -15.72 1.79
N THR A 580 -16.32 -14.62 2.40
CA THR A 580 -15.00 -14.53 3.05
C THR A 580 -15.16 -14.15 4.51
N GLU A 581 -14.16 -14.38 5.34
CA GLU A 581 -14.15 -13.89 6.72
C GLU A 581 -14.11 -12.35 6.81
N ARG A 582 -14.68 -11.79 7.90
CA ARG A 582 -14.66 -10.35 8.20
C ARG A 582 -13.26 -9.87 8.53
N TRP A 583 -12.96 -8.59 8.27
CA TRP A 583 -11.67 -7.99 8.62
C TRP A 583 -11.40 -8.09 10.13
N ILE A 584 -12.40 -7.75 10.95
CA ILE A 584 -12.28 -7.76 12.42
C ILE A 584 -12.05 -9.15 13.02
N ALA A 585 -12.33 -10.22 12.26
CA ALA A 585 -12.24 -11.59 12.72
C ALA A 585 -10.89 -12.27 12.41
N ARG A 586 -10.07 -11.68 11.51
CA ARG A 586 -8.80 -12.30 11.07
C ARG A 586 -7.70 -12.31 12.14
N GLU A 587 -7.82 -11.46 13.17
CA GLU A 587 -6.88 -11.39 14.29
C GLU A 587 -7.40 -12.11 15.54
N VAL A 588 -8.40 -12.98 15.40
CA VAL A 588 -8.90 -13.83 16.48
C VAL A 588 -7.92 -14.96 16.72
N ASP A 589 -7.50 -15.12 17.97
CA ASP A 589 -6.54 -16.16 18.38
C ASP A 589 -7.30 -17.36 18.93
N ALA A 590 -7.27 -18.46 18.17
CA ALA A 590 -7.92 -19.71 18.56
C ALA A 590 -7.30 -20.36 19.81
N THR A 591 -6.11 -19.94 20.24
CA THR A 591 -5.47 -20.44 21.45
C THR A 591 -5.97 -19.76 22.73
N LEU A 592 -6.64 -18.60 22.61
CA LEU A 592 -7.21 -17.92 23.76
C LEU A 592 -8.47 -18.66 24.25
N PRO A 593 -8.68 -18.76 25.58
CA PRO A 593 -9.86 -19.42 26.16
C PRO A 593 -11.15 -18.61 25.99
N LEU A 594 -11.10 -17.45 25.34
CA LEU A 594 -12.22 -16.55 25.10
C LEU A 594 -13.01 -16.97 23.87
N HIS A 595 -14.34 -16.99 23.97
CA HIS A 595 -15.21 -17.17 22.82
C HIS A 595 -14.96 -16.11 21.73
N VAL A 596 -15.09 -16.49 20.46
CA VAL A 596 -14.77 -15.63 19.30
C VAL A 596 -15.52 -14.30 19.34
N LEU A 597 -16.78 -14.29 19.78
CA LEU A 597 -17.57 -13.06 19.91
C LEU A 597 -16.96 -12.07 20.93
N ASP A 598 -16.43 -12.59 22.03
CA ASP A 598 -15.81 -11.76 23.06
C ASP A 598 -14.44 -11.24 22.59
N GLN A 599 -13.69 -12.04 21.83
CA GLN A 599 -12.46 -11.59 21.17
C GLN A 599 -12.74 -10.46 20.17
N VAL A 600 -13.75 -10.61 19.32
CA VAL A 600 -14.17 -9.58 18.35
C VAL A 600 -14.63 -8.31 19.08
N ALA A 601 -15.39 -8.43 20.17
CA ALA A 601 -15.81 -7.30 20.98
C ALA A 601 -14.60 -6.56 21.60
N ALA A 602 -13.61 -7.30 22.11
CA ALA A 602 -12.37 -6.74 22.63
C ALA A 602 -11.55 -6.02 21.54
N GLN A 603 -11.49 -6.57 20.33
CA GLN A 603 -10.83 -5.90 19.21
C GLN A 603 -11.56 -4.61 18.82
N ARG A 604 -12.90 -4.60 18.74
CA ARG A 604 -13.67 -3.38 18.45
C ARG A 604 -13.43 -2.28 19.46
N SER A 605 -13.34 -2.62 20.75
CA SER A 605 -13.15 -1.66 21.84
C SER A 605 -11.75 -1.04 21.84
N ARG A 606 -10.70 -1.81 21.49
CA ARG A 606 -9.33 -1.28 21.29
C ARG A 606 -9.31 -0.11 20.31
N PHE A 607 -10.12 -0.18 19.25
CA PHE A 607 -10.23 0.88 18.26
C PHE A 607 -11.25 1.99 18.60
N GLN A 608 -12.08 1.84 19.64
CA GLN A 608 -12.99 2.91 20.11
C GLN A 608 -12.29 3.92 21.03
N ASN A 609 -11.33 3.45 21.85
CA ASN A 609 -10.58 4.28 22.80
C ASN A 609 -9.26 4.84 22.24
N ALA A 610 -8.96 4.55 20.98
CA ALA A 610 -7.79 5.07 20.30
C ALA A 610 -8.05 6.53 19.89
N SER A 611 -7.68 7.49 20.74
CA SER A 611 -7.31 8.82 20.23
C SER A 611 -6.14 8.64 19.25
N ILE A 612 -5.99 9.57 18.30
CA ILE A 612 -4.84 9.60 17.35
C ILE A 612 -3.49 9.48 18.11
N GLU A 613 -3.44 9.96 19.35
CA GLU A 613 -2.27 9.91 20.25
C GLU A 613 -1.99 8.50 20.82
N ASN A 614 -3.01 7.67 21.07
CA ASN A 614 -2.83 6.31 21.60
C ASN A 614 -2.34 5.30 20.55
N ASN A 615 -2.73 5.50 19.27
CA ASN A 615 -2.26 4.64 18.18
C ASN A 615 -0.78 4.86 17.87
N ALA A 616 -0.30 6.10 18.06
CA ALA A 616 1.12 6.42 18.05
C ALA A 616 1.83 5.63 19.18
N GLY A 617 1.38 5.74 20.44
CA GLY A 617 2.03 5.07 21.59
C GLY A 617 2.25 3.56 21.44
N LEU A 618 1.28 2.81 20.89
CA LEU A 618 1.40 1.37 20.62
C LEU A 618 2.38 1.05 19.47
N GLN A 619 2.40 1.86 18.41
CA GLN A 619 3.40 1.74 17.34
C GLN A 619 4.81 2.10 17.83
N HIS A 620 4.93 3.05 18.78
CA HIS A 620 6.22 3.49 19.32
C HIS A 620 6.94 2.42 20.15
N ALA A 621 6.21 1.54 20.84
CA ALA A 621 6.82 0.46 21.62
C ALA A 621 7.42 -0.66 20.75
N ARG A 622 6.88 -0.86 19.55
CA ARG A 622 7.18 -1.99 18.64
C ARG A 622 8.02 -1.59 17.42
N ALA A 623 8.32 -0.30 17.27
CA ALA A 623 9.09 0.24 16.16
C ALA A 623 10.60 0.06 16.38
N PHE A 624 11.35 0.01 15.27
CA PHE A 624 12.81 -0.02 15.33
C PHE A 624 13.34 1.24 16.04
N GLU A 625 14.47 1.11 16.72
CA GLU A 625 15.01 2.17 17.58
C GLU A 625 15.20 3.51 16.87
N VAL A 626 15.72 3.50 15.65
CA VAL A 626 15.87 4.70 14.81
C VAL A 626 14.53 5.41 14.56
N GLN A 627 13.45 4.64 14.39
CA GLN A 627 12.11 5.15 14.15
C GLN A 627 11.57 5.81 15.44
N ARG A 628 11.83 5.20 16.59
CA ARG A 628 11.46 5.78 17.90
C ARG A 628 12.14 7.12 18.14
N ILE A 629 13.44 7.22 17.84
CA ILE A 629 14.19 8.47 17.96
C ILE A 629 13.59 9.53 17.02
N ALA A 630 13.28 9.16 15.77
CA ALA A 630 12.65 10.07 14.81
C ALA A 630 11.27 10.55 15.26
N PHE A 631 10.41 9.65 15.75
CA PHE A 631 9.09 10.02 16.26
C PHE A 631 9.17 10.89 17.53
N PHE A 632 10.13 10.61 18.41
CA PHE A 632 10.39 11.47 19.56
C PHE A 632 10.82 12.87 19.12
N ALA A 633 11.76 12.97 18.18
CA ALA A 633 12.21 14.24 17.62
C ALA A 633 11.08 15.02 16.93
N GLN A 634 10.20 14.32 16.18
CA GLN A 634 9.01 14.92 15.59
C GLN A 634 8.03 15.44 16.65
N SER A 635 7.88 14.72 17.76
CA SER A 635 7.07 15.14 18.91
C SER A 635 7.65 16.36 19.60
N VAL A 636 8.97 16.42 19.79
CA VAL A 636 9.69 17.60 20.29
C VAL A 636 9.44 18.80 19.38
N LEU A 637 9.60 18.63 18.06
CA LEU A 637 9.35 19.68 17.09
C LEU A 637 7.91 20.18 17.14
N THR A 638 6.93 19.27 17.10
CA THR A 638 5.50 19.58 17.12
C THR A 638 5.08 20.27 18.42
N ARG A 639 5.71 19.89 19.55
CA ARG A 639 5.45 20.49 20.85
C ARG A 639 6.03 21.91 20.95
N HIS A 640 7.33 22.07 20.72
CA HIS A 640 8.04 23.33 20.96
C HIS A 640 7.87 24.36 19.86
N PHE A 641 7.68 23.92 18.61
CA PHE A 641 7.50 24.78 17.43
C PHE A 641 6.05 24.77 16.93
N GLY A 642 5.14 24.09 17.63
CA GLY A 642 3.71 24.03 17.31
C GLY A 642 2.84 24.34 18.53
N SER A 643 2.50 23.33 19.34
CA SER A 643 1.49 23.47 20.40
C SER A 643 1.82 24.55 21.43
N HIS A 644 3.09 24.66 21.85
CA HIS A 644 3.51 25.72 22.78
C HIS A 644 3.35 27.12 22.17
N LEU A 645 3.58 27.28 20.86
CA LEU A 645 3.34 28.56 20.18
C LEU A 645 1.86 28.86 20.06
N VAL A 646 1.02 27.85 19.85
CA VAL A 646 -0.46 28.00 19.86
C VAL A 646 -0.93 28.46 21.24
N HIS A 647 -0.32 27.93 22.32
CA HIS A 647 -0.59 28.38 23.68
C HIS A 647 -0.19 29.84 23.87
N VAL A 648 1.00 30.25 23.42
CA VAL A 648 1.44 31.65 23.44
C VAL A 648 0.49 32.56 22.65
N GLN A 649 0.09 32.17 21.45
CA GLN A 649 -0.85 32.92 20.63
C GLN A 649 -2.20 33.08 21.33
N THR A 650 -2.72 32.01 21.93
CA THR A 650 -3.98 32.00 22.67
C THR A 650 -3.89 32.91 23.88
N TYR A 651 -2.84 32.76 24.69
CA TYR A 651 -2.57 33.62 25.85
C TYR A 651 -2.53 35.09 25.47
N CYS A 652 -1.77 35.42 24.42
CA CYS A 652 -1.64 36.80 23.97
C CYS A 652 -2.97 37.36 23.46
N ARG A 653 -3.76 36.57 22.72
CA ARG A 653 -5.08 36.97 22.22
C ARG A 653 -6.07 37.22 23.36
N ASP A 654 -6.12 36.32 24.34
CA ASP A 654 -7.00 36.44 25.50
C ASP A 654 -6.63 37.67 26.34
N ARG A 655 -5.34 37.90 26.58
CA ARG A 655 -4.83 39.08 27.31
C ARG A 655 -5.05 40.39 26.55
N ALA A 656 -4.88 40.41 25.23
CA ALA A 656 -5.18 41.58 24.40
C ALA A 656 -6.68 41.92 24.36
N GLN A 657 -7.55 40.92 24.52
CA GLN A 657 -9.01 41.06 24.54
C GLN A 657 -9.59 41.18 25.97
N ASN A 658 -8.73 41.28 26.99
CA ASN A 658 -9.11 41.32 28.40
C ASN A 658 -10.04 40.17 28.84
N LYS A 659 -9.84 38.97 28.27
CA LYS A 659 -10.57 37.75 28.65
C LYS A 659 -9.99 37.14 29.93
N PRO A 660 -10.81 36.47 30.75
CA PRO A 660 -10.32 35.77 31.94
C PRO A 660 -9.30 34.68 31.57
N LEU A 661 -8.20 34.61 32.32
CA LEU A 661 -7.13 33.63 32.11
C LEU A 661 -7.63 32.21 32.42
N ARG A 662 -7.13 31.23 31.66
CA ARG A 662 -7.39 29.81 31.92
C ARG A 662 -6.77 29.41 33.26
N TYR A 663 -7.54 28.72 34.11
CA TYR A 663 -7.08 28.21 35.41
C TYR A 663 -6.35 26.87 35.27
N ASN A 664 -5.24 26.86 34.51
CA ASN A 664 -4.34 25.71 34.44
C ASN A 664 -2.90 26.22 34.68
N PRO A 665 -2.31 25.96 35.86
CA PRO A 665 -1.00 26.50 36.23
C PRO A 665 0.13 25.97 35.33
N ASP A 666 0.11 24.68 34.98
CA ASP A 666 1.14 24.06 34.14
C ASP A 666 1.11 24.65 32.72
N TRP A 667 -0.09 24.85 32.18
CA TRP A 667 -0.29 25.52 30.90
C TRP A 667 0.28 26.95 30.93
N LEU A 668 -0.01 27.70 32.00
CA LEU A 668 0.43 29.09 32.13
C LEU A 668 1.95 29.19 32.27
N GLN A 669 2.57 28.35 33.10
CA GLN A 669 4.03 28.32 33.30
C GLN A 669 4.75 27.99 31.99
N THR A 670 4.31 26.94 31.29
CA THR A 670 4.88 26.54 29.98
C THR A 670 4.75 27.64 28.94
N THR A 671 3.60 28.32 28.94
CA THR A 671 3.30 29.41 28.02
C THR A 671 4.17 30.64 28.29
N LEU A 672 4.32 31.04 29.55
CA LEU A 672 5.15 32.18 29.95
C LEU A 672 6.65 31.91 29.71
N ALA A 673 7.13 30.70 29.98
CA ALA A 673 8.51 30.31 29.68
C ALA A 673 8.80 30.37 28.17
N THR A 674 7.85 29.91 27.34
CA THR A 674 7.96 29.99 25.88
C THR A 674 7.90 31.44 25.40
N PHE A 675 7.00 32.26 25.96
CA PHE A 675 6.91 33.69 25.66
C PHE A 675 8.23 34.41 25.97
N GLY A 676 8.81 34.17 27.15
CA GLY A 676 10.08 34.78 27.57
C GLY A 676 11.24 34.45 26.63
N ARG A 677 11.39 33.18 26.24
CA ARG A 677 12.39 32.77 25.23
C ARG A 677 12.22 33.50 23.91
N LEU A 678 10.99 33.60 23.40
CA LEU A 678 10.71 34.31 22.14
C LEU A 678 10.95 35.82 22.28
N GLN A 679 10.73 36.41 23.46
CA GLN A 679 11.01 37.82 23.71
C GLN A 679 12.50 38.12 23.68
N CYS A 680 13.33 37.19 24.14
CA CYS A 680 14.80 37.29 24.10
C CYS A 680 15.42 37.07 22.71
N LEU A 681 14.64 36.64 21.70
CA LEU A 681 15.12 36.55 20.32
C LEU A 681 15.34 37.97 19.77
N GLY A 682 16.60 38.37 19.66
CA GLY A 682 17.02 39.58 19.00
C GLY A 682 17.05 39.43 17.48
N LEU A 683 17.43 40.50 16.77
CA LEU A 683 17.54 40.50 15.30
C LEU A 683 18.86 39.84 14.80
N THR A 684 19.64 39.20 15.67
CA THR A 684 20.99 38.70 15.35
C THR A 684 21.09 37.17 15.43
N PRO A 685 21.92 36.54 14.57
CA PRO A 685 22.22 35.11 14.63
C PRO A 685 22.62 34.60 16.02
N ASN A 686 23.47 35.33 16.73
CA ASN A 686 23.96 34.93 18.06
C ASN A 686 22.83 34.82 19.10
N SER A 687 21.86 35.74 19.08
CA SER A 687 20.72 35.65 19.98
C SER A 687 19.84 34.43 19.73
N CYS A 688 19.71 34.01 18.46
CA CYS A 688 18.99 32.79 18.10
C CYS A 688 19.76 31.53 18.53
N LEU A 689 21.09 31.55 18.41
CA LEU A 689 21.98 30.47 18.87
C LEU A 689 21.93 30.32 20.40
N ASP A 690 21.94 31.41 21.16
CA ASP A 690 21.84 31.38 22.63
C ASP A 690 20.53 30.73 23.10
N GLN A 691 19.39 31.14 22.51
CA GLN A 691 18.08 30.58 22.86
C GLN A 691 17.93 29.12 22.40
N ALA A 692 18.46 28.78 21.23
CA ALA A 692 18.49 27.40 20.75
C ALA A 692 19.33 26.50 21.65
N PHE A 693 20.50 26.98 22.11
CA PHE A 693 21.39 26.25 23.00
C PHE A 693 20.73 25.97 24.35
N GLY A 694 20.12 26.99 24.98
CA GLY A 694 19.40 26.81 26.23
C GLY A 694 18.22 25.82 26.11
N LEU A 695 17.47 25.89 25.01
CA LEU A 695 16.39 24.94 24.73
C LEU A 695 16.91 23.50 24.59
N LEU A 696 17.95 23.28 23.78
CA LEU A 696 18.51 21.95 23.56
C LEU A 696 19.16 21.37 24.81
N GLN A 697 19.85 22.17 25.63
CA GLN A 697 20.37 21.73 26.92
C GLN A 697 19.27 21.21 27.85
N ALA A 698 18.14 21.93 27.95
CA ALA A 698 17.01 21.50 28.76
C ALA A 698 16.39 20.19 28.23
N LEU A 699 16.18 20.08 26.92
CA LEU A 699 15.61 18.87 26.30
C LEU A 699 16.52 17.65 26.42
N PHE A 700 17.85 17.83 26.27
CA PHE A 700 18.81 16.73 26.39
C PHE A 700 18.97 16.29 27.85
N ALA A 701 18.86 17.21 28.82
CA ALA A 701 18.83 16.87 30.24
C ALA A 701 17.67 15.94 30.59
N GLU A 702 16.48 16.14 30.01
CA GLU A 702 15.32 15.22 30.18
C GLU A 702 15.63 13.79 29.67
N THR A 703 16.52 13.66 28.68
CA THR A 703 16.94 12.37 28.11
C THR A 703 18.14 11.73 28.80
N SER A 704 18.70 12.36 29.84
CA SER A 704 19.95 11.93 30.52
C SER A 704 21.19 11.92 29.60
N ILE A 705 21.22 12.76 28.57
CA ILE A 705 22.32 12.83 27.58
C ILE A 705 22.93 14.22 27.63
N VAL A 706 24.26 14.31 27.52
CA VAL A 706 24.97 15.60 27.55
C VAL A 706 24.97 16.22 26.16
N PHE A 707 24.42 17.43 26.04
CA PHE A 707 24.49 18.20 24.80
C PHE A 707 25.84 18.93 24.67
N ASP A 708 26.75 18.35 23.89
CA ASP A 708 28.09 18.89 23.61
C ASP A 708 28.24 19.49 22.20
N VAL A 709 28.41 20.81 22.11
CA VAL A 709 28.59 21.54 20.82
C VAL A 709 29.96 21.33 20.18
N SER A 710 30.92 20.68 20.85
CA SER A 710 32.16 20.25 20.22
C SER A 710 31.93 19.15 19.16
N GLN A 711 30.82 18.42 19.28
CA GLN A 711 30.41 17.40 18.33
C GLN A 711 29.69 18.02 17.13
N THR A 712 30.09 17.61 15.93
CA THR A 712 29.54 18.15 14.67
C THR A 712 28.04 17.88 14.51
N THR A 713 27.55 16.75 15.00
CA THR A 713 26.12 16.37 14.96
C THR A 713 25.27 17.25 15.87
N HIS A 714 25.76 17.57 17.07
CA HIS A 714 25.11 18.46 18.02
C HIS A 714 25.11 19.91 17.55
N LEU A 715 26.25 20.38 17.01
CA LEU A 715 26.35 21.70 16.41
C LEU A 715 25.37 21.87 15.23
N ALA A 716 25.22 20.85 14.38
CA ALA A 716 24.26 20.87 13.30
C ALA A 716 22.80 20.95 13.80
N LEU A 717 22.47 20.26 14.90
CA LEU A 717 21.17 20.36 15.56
C LEU A 717 20.92 21.76 16.14
N LEU A 718 21.94 22.38 16.73
CA LEU A 718 21.88 23.75 17.22
C LEU A 718 21.53 24.73 16.10
N HIS A 719 22.23 24.63 14.96
CA HIS A 719 22.02 25.53 13.82
C HIS A 719 20.59 25.48 13.29
N VAL A 720 20.03 24.29 13.05
CA VAL A 720 18.66 24.16 12.55
C VAL A 720 17.62 24.62 13.57
N THR A 721 17.87 24.37 14.86
CA THR A 721 17.01 24.85 15.96
C THR A 721 16.96 26.39 16.00
N ALA A 722 18.12 27.05 15.86
CA ALA A 722 18.20 28.50 15.81
C ALA A 722 17.44 29.09 14.60
N VAL A 723 17.55 28.48 13.41
CA VAL A 723 16.79 28.90 12.23
C VAL A 723 15.29 28.75 12.44
N LEU A 724 14.84 27.63 13.03
CA LEU A 724 13.41 27.42 13.31
C LEU A 724 12.86 28.42 14.33
N LEU A 725 13.62 28.75 15.38
CA LEU A 725 13.25 29.80 16.34
C LEU A 725 13.14 31.16 15.66
N ALA A 726 14.10 31.52 14.81
CA ALA A 726 14.09 32.76 14.04
C ALA A 726 12.82 32.88 13.16
N ARG A 727 12.48 31.81 12.45
CA ARG A 727 11.29 31.76 11.58
C ARG A 727 9.97 31.95 12.35
N ASN A 728 9.88 31.45 13.57
CA ASN A 728 8.69 31.63 14.42
C ASN A 728 8.43 33.09 14.82
N VAL A 729 9.40 33.99 14.63
CA VAL A 729 9.28 35.44 14.90
C VAL A 729 9.53 36.29 13.65
N GLN A 730 9.30 35.73 12.45
CA GLN A 730 9.49 36.39 11.14
C GLN A 730 10.93 36.83 10.83
N LEU A 731 11.93 36.25 11.46
CA LEU A 731 13.34 36.50 11.13
C LEU A 731 13.78 35.54 10.01
N ALA A 732 14.14 36.13 8.86
CA ALA A 732 14.60 35.40 7.69
C ALA A 732 16.09 35.05 7.78
N LEU A 733 16.46 34.16 8.71
CA LEU A 733 17.82 33.62 8.81
C LEU A 733 17.93 32.27 8.08
N SER A 734 19.02 32.08 7.34
CA SER A 734 19.39 30.83 6.70
C SER A 734 20.34 30.00 7.55
N LEU A 735 20.43 28.70 7.25
CA LEU A 735 21.40 27.81 7.90
C LEU A 735 22.85 28.28 7.70
N ASN A 736 23.16 28.86 6.54
CA ASN A 736 24.50 29.35 6.23
C ASN A 736 24.86 30.59 7.07
N GLU A 737 23.91 31.51 7.27
CA GLU A 737 24.12 32.70 8.12
C GLU A 737 24.31 32.32 9.59
N ILE A 738 23.54 31.35 10.09
CA ILE A 738 23.72 30.83 11.45
C ILE A 738 25.07 30.12 11.58
N ALA A 739 25.45 29.26 10.63
CA ALA A 739 26.70 28.50 10.67
C ALA A 739 27.95 29.39 10.52
N ALA A 740 27.83 30.53 9.84
CA ALA A 740 28.93 31.50 9.70
C ALA A 740 29.05 32.47 10.88
N ALA A 741 28.12 32.45 11.83
CA ALA A 741 28.12 33.37 12.96
C ALA A 741 29.27 33.07 13.93
N SER A 742 30.01 34.11 14.33
CA SER A 742 31.01 34.00 15.39
C SER A 742 30.31 33.90 16.74
N TRP A 743 30.05 32.66 17.19
CA TRP A 743 29.35 32.34 18.42
C TRP A 743 30.17 31.37 19.29
N ALA A 744 30.05 31.52 20.61
CA ALA A 744 30.64 30.62 21.59
C ALA A 744 29.60 30.26 22.66
N PRO A 745 29.60 29.03 23.19
CA PRO A 745 28.64 28.61 24.19
C PRO A 745 28.74 29.47 25.47
N PRO A 746 27.61 29.89 26.06
CA PRO A 746 27.60 30.64 27.31
C PRO A 746 28.28 29.87 28.45
N ALA A 747 29.09 30.56 29.27
CA ALA A 747 29.88 29.95 30.34
C ALA A 747 29.07 29.42 31.56
N MET A 748 27.77 29.76 31.66
CA MET A 748 26.87 29.21 32.67
C MET A 748 25.75 28.43 31.99
N ALA A 749 25.46 27.22 32.49
CA ALA A 749 24.25 26.50 32.14
C ALA A 749 23.03 27.40 32.42
N TYR A 750 22.08 27.43 31.49
CA TYR A 750 20.80 28.11 31.68
C TYR A 750 20.15 27.56 32.96
N LYS A 751 20.19 28.32 34.06
CA LYS A 751 19.36 28.00 35.21
C LYS A 751 17.93 28.31 34.79
N ASN A 752 17.09 27.28 34.67
CA ASN A 752 15.66 27.48 34.76
C ASN A 752 15.43 28.17 36.09
N ASP A 753 15.04 29.44 36.05
CA ASP A 753 14.70 30.22 37.23
C ASP A 753 13.33 29.72 37.72
N GLU A 754 13.28 28.48 38.24
CA GLU A 754 12.07 27.82 38.73
C GLU A 754 11.49 28.48 40.00
N GLY A 755 12.06 29.62 40.42
CA GLY A 755 11.69 30.33 41.64
C GLY A 755 11.52 31.85 41.52
N SER A 756 11.63 32.46 40.32
CA SER A 756 11.24 33.88 40.18
C SER A 756 9.79 33.97 39.71
N GLU A 757 8.95 34.72 40.43
CA GLU A 757 7.58 35.02 39.98
C GLU A 757 7.64 35.56 38.55
N ALA A 758 7.18 34.76 37.58
CA ALA A 758 7.23 35.12 36.17
C ALA A 758 6.45 36.42 35.97
N LYS A 759 7.15 37.55 35.85
CA LYS A 759 6.54 38.86 35.62
C LYS A 759 5.64 38.76 34.40
N HIS A 760 4.36 39.01 34.60
CA HIS A 760 3.40 39.00 33.51
C HIS A 760 3.81 40.04 32.43
N PRO A 761 3.83 39.64 31.15
CA PRO A 761 4.29 40.53 30.08
C PRO A 761 3.40 41.77 29.93
N SER A 762 3.99 42.90 29.55
CA SER A 762 3.24 44.14 29.33
C SER A 762 2.27 43.99 28.16
N LEU A 763 1.22 44.83 28.09
CA LEU A 763 0.27 44.79 26.96
C LEU A 763 0.97 45.07 25.62
N SER A 764 2.00 45.94 25.61
CA SER A 764 2.83 46.21 24.43
C SER A 764 3.63 44.99 23.99
N ASP A 765 4.21 44.22 24.92
CA ASP A 765 4.97 43.01 24.58
C ASP A 765 4.07 41.94 23.97
N VAL A 766 2.85 41.81 24.53
CA VAL A 766 1.82 40.87 24.06
C VAL A 766 1.38 41.21 22.63
N GLN A 767 1.13 42.48 22.33
CA GLN A 767 0.76 42.94 21.00
C GLN A 767 1.90 42.78 19.99
N ALA A 768 3.13 43.11 20.39
CA ALA A 768 4.31 42.93 19.55
C ALA A 768 4.55 41.45 19.21
N MET A 769 4.38 40.54 20.18
CA MET A 769 4.49 39.10 19.96
C MET A 769 3.44 38.58 18.98
N LEU A 770 2.17 38.98 19.14
CA LEU A 770 1.09 38.59 18.22
C LEU A 770 1.36 39.00 16.77
N GLY A 771 1.97 40.17 16.57
CA GLY A 771 2.28 40.69 15.23
C GLY A 771 3.40 39.93 14.50
N ARG A 772 4.33 39.34 15.24
CA ARG A 772 5.52 38.64 14.68
C ARG A 772 5.46 37.12 14.75
N LEU A 773 4.58 36.54 15.56
CA LEU A 773 4.53 35.09 15.78
C LEU A 773 4.03 34.35 14.54
N VAL A 774 4.81 33.39 14.06
CA VAL A 774 4.48 32.47 12.97
C VAL A 774 4.45 31.05 13.51
N ILE A 775 3.41 30.30 13.18
CA ILE A 775 3.24 28.90 13.60
C ILE A 775 3.06 28.08 12.33
N THR A 776 4.04 27.23 12.04
CA THR A 776 4.00 26.34 10.87
C THR A 776 3.76 24.91 11.35
N PRO A 777 2.66 24.25 10.95
CA PRO A 777 2.44 22.84 11.28
C PRO A 777 3.56 21.97 10.71
N PHE A 778 3.86 20.86 11.39
CA PHE A 778 4.80 19.88 10.85
C PHE A 778 4.37 19.43 9.46
N ASN A 779 5.32 19.44 8.52
CA ASN A 779 5.08 19.02 7.15
C ASN A 779 6.36 18.40 6.58
N ALA A 780 6.37 17.08 6.43
CA ALA A 780 7.52 16.33 5.92
C ALA A 780 7.68 16.43 4.39
N THR A 781 6.70 17.01 3.68
CA THR A 781 6.68 17.08 2.20
C THR A 781 7.22 18.38 1.65
N ASP A 782 7.43 19.38 2.51
CA ASP A 782 8.00 20.68 2.18
C ASP A 782 9.40 20.78 2.80
N ASP A 783 10.44 20.72 1.98
CA ASP A 783 11.82 20.73 2.46
C ASP A 783 12.28 22.14 2.88
N ALA A 784 11.61 23.19 2.41
CA ALA A 784 11.97 24.57 2.72
C ALA A 784 11.72 24.92 4.19
N ASN A 785 10.79 24.21 4.85
CA ASN A 785 10.48 24.43 6.27
C ASN A 785 11.52 23.87 7.25
N LEU A 786 12.47 23.05 6.79
CA LEU A 786 13.54 22.43 7.59
C LEU A 786 13.07 21.46 8.71
N HIS A 787 11.81 21.05 8.72
CA HIS A 787 11.26 20.15 9.74
C HIS A 787 11.91 18.77 9.71
N VAL A 788 12.05 18.17 8.52
CA VAL A 788 12.75 16.88 8.37
C VAL A 788 14.23 17.03 8.70
N VAL A 789 14.84 18.16 8.35
CA VAL A 789 16.25 18.44 8.70
C VAL A 789 16.41 18.45 10.22
N PHE A 790 15.51 19.10 10.96
CA PHE A 790 15.55 19.07 12.43
C PHE A 790 15.47 17.64 12.97
N VAL A 791 14.50 16.84 12.50
CA VAL A 791 14.35 15.44 12.93
C VAL A 791 15.61 14.64 12.62
N GLN A 792 16.18 14.81 11.41
CA GLN A 792 17.42 14.13 11.01
C GLN A 792 18.60 14.51 11.90
N ARG A 793 18.80 15.81 12.15
CA ARG A 793 19.90 16.28 13.01
C ARG A 793 19.72 15.80 14.45
N TRP A 794 18.49 15.74 14.94
CA TRP A 794 18.18 15.14 16.23
C TRP A 794 18.58 13.67 16.26
N CYS A 795 18.11 12.87 15.30
CA CYS A 795 18.48 11.46 15.19
C CYS A 795 20.00 11.26 15.16
N ASN A 796 20.72 12.07 14.38
CA ASN A 796 22.18 11.97 14.25
C ASN A 796 22.94 12.47 15.49
N ALA A 797 22.38 13.40 16.26
CA ALA A 797 22.92 13.78 17.56
C ALA A 797 22.78 12.65 18.58
N MET A 798 21.69 11.89 18.52
CA MET A 798 21.45 10.76 19.41
C MET A 798 22.10 9.44 18.94
N ALA A 799 22.52 9.38 17.67
CA ALA A 799 22.99 8.16 17.00
C ALA A 799 24.10 7.44 17.77
N ALA A 800 25.14 8.16 18.20
CA ALA A 800 26.26 7.55 18.94
C ALA A 800 25.82 7.03 20.32
N THR A 801 24.93 7.74 21.02
CA THR A 801 24.44 7.33 22.34
C THR A 801 23.58 6.07 22.27
N TYR A 802 22.78 5.93 21.21
CA TYR A 802 21.98 4.75 20.98
C TYR A 802 22.67 3.72 20.08
N ASP A 803 23.94 3.89 19.73
CA ASP A 803 24.67 3.02 18.80
C ASP A 803 23.84 2.63 17.56
N VAL A 804 23.31 3.66 16.88
CA VAL A 804 22.58 3.53 15.62
C VAL A 804 23.38 4.24 14.55
N ALA A 805 23.40 3.70 13.33
CA ALA A 805 23.99 4.39 12.20
C ALA A 805 23.33 5.77 11.98
N ALA A 806 24.13 6.78 11.65
CA ALA A 806 23.60 8.09 11.27
C ALA A 806 22.68 7.93 10.04
N ILE A 807 21.52 8.57 10.08
CA ILE A 807 20.54 8.50 9.00
C ILE A 807 20.74 9.62 7.99
N ASP A 808 20.59 9.28 6.71
CA ASP A 808 20.51 10.26 5.64
C ASP A 808 19.14 10.97 5.62
N PHE A 809 19.05 12.00 4.80
CA PHE A 809 17.88 12.89 4.78
C PHE A 809 16.62 12.17 4.30
N TYR A 810 16.72 11.31 3.28
CA TYR A 810 15.56 10.63 2.71
C TYR A 810 15.13 9.45 3.56
N THR A 811 16.07 8.73 4.19
CA THR A 811 15.72 7.76 5.25
C THR A 811 14.92 8.46 6.35
N CYS A 812 15.40 9.60 6.85
CA CYS A 812 14.67 10.39 7.86
C CYS A 812 13.31 10.89 7.35
N LYS A 813 13.23 11.34 6.10
CA LYS A 813 11.98 11.80 5.45
C LYS A 813 10.94 10.68 5.40
N GLY A 814 11.36 9.45 5.14
CA GLY A 814 10.50 8.25 5.22
C GLY A 814 9.96 8.02 6.63
N LEU A 815 10.82 8.13 7.65
CA LEU A 815 10.42 8.03 9.06
C LEU A 815 9.46 9.14 9.48
N CYS A 816 9.56 10.32 8.87
CA CYS A 816 8.67 11.46 9.08
C CYS A 816 7.29 11.33 8.41
N GLY A 817 6.96 10.17 7.82
CA GLY A 817 5.64 9.88 7.25
C GLY A 817 5.54 10.05 5.72
N VAL A 818 6.64 10.30 5.02
CA VAL A 818 6.63 10.26 3.55
C VAL A 818 6.73 8.81 3.08
N SER A 819 5.59 8.20 2.76
CA SER A 819 5.56 6.81 2.29
C SER A 819 6.31 6.64 0.95
N PRO A 820 7.13 5.58 0.80
CA PRO A 820 7.93 5.31 -0.39
C PRO A 820 7.06 4.71 -1.51
N HIS A 821 6.05 5.43 -1.99
CA HIS A 821 5.25 4.94 -3.10
C HIS A 821 6.00 5.07 -4.41
N VAL A 822 6.01 3.99 -5.20
CA VAL A 822 6.56 3.99 -6.56
C VAL A 822 5.53 3.40 -7.52
N VAL A 823 5.51 3.95 -8.74
CA VAL A 823 4.42 3.71 -9.69
C VAL A 823 4.34 2.26 -10.17
N SER A 824 5.46 1.52 -10.20
CA SER A 824 5.40 0.16 -10.72
C SER A 824 4.77 -0.83 -9.73
N THR A 825 5.00 -0.71 -8.41
CA THR A 825 4.23 -1.52 -7.44
C THR A 825 2.75 -1.18 -7.54
N ALA A 826 2.43 0.10 -7.63
CA ALA A 826 1.06 0.55 -7.81
C ALA A 826 0.43 -0.05 -9.08
N SER A 827 1.18 -0.15 -10.18
CA SER A 827 0.73 -0.77 -11.44
C SER A 827 0.51 -2.29 -11.29
N VAL A 828 1.44 -2.99 -10.62
CA VAL A 828 1.31 -4.43 -10.27
C VAL A 828 0.00 -4.68 -9.52
N VAL A 829 -0.17 -3.99 -8.40
CA VAL A 829 -1.32 -4.17 -7.51
C VAL A 829 -2.60 -3.68 -8.17
N ALA A 830 -2.59 -2.55 -8.89
CA ALA A 830 -3.77 -2.02 -9.58
C ALA A 830 -4.33 -2.99 -10.61
N GLY A 831 -3.46 -3.63 -11.42
CA GLY A 831 -3.88 -4.61 -12.39
C GLY A 831 -4.58 -5.80 -11.73
N ILE A 832 -3.99 -6.33 -10.65
CA ILE A 832 -4.53 -7.45 -9.87
C ILE A 832 -5.86 -7.06 -9.21
N VAL A 833 -5.92 -5.93 -8.51
CA VAL A 833 -7.15 -5.40 -7.88
C VAL A 833 -8.27 -5.28 -8.91
N THR A 834 -7.96 -4.79 -10.10
CA THR A 834 -8.94 -4.64 -11.17
C THR A 834 -9.46 -6.00 -11.65
N LEU A 835 -8.59 -7.00 -11.80
CA LEU A 835 -9.00 -8.37 -12.18
C LEU A 835 -9.88 -9.02 -11.11
N GLU A 836 -9.54 -8.88 -9.83
CA GLU A 836 -10.35 -9.41 -8.73
C GLU A 836 -11.69 -8.68 -8.60
N LEU A 837 -11.72 -7.37 -8.83
CA LEU A 837 -12.95 -6.59 -8.88
C LEU A 837 -13.85 -7.03 -10.06
N VAL A 838 -13.29 -7.29 -11.24
CA VAL A 838 -14.05 -7.82 -12.38
C VAL A 838 -14.76 -9.13 -11.99
N LYS A 839 -14.11 -10.02 -11.23
CA LYS A 839 -14.75 -11.25 -10.74
C LYS A 839 -15.96 -10.96 -9.85
N LEU A 840 -15.87 -9.96 -8.97
CA LEU A 840 -17.00 -9.54 -8.12
C LEU A 840 -18.16 -9.00 -8.96
N VAL A 841 -17.88 -8.13 -9.93
CA VAL A 841 -18.89 -7.57 -10.83
C VAL A 841 -19.57 -8.67 -11.65
N LEU A 842 -18.81 -9.68 -12.09
CA LEU A 842 -19.31 -10.83 -12.82
C LEU A 842 -19.92 -11.92 -11.91
N GLN A 843 -20.16 -11.64 -10.63
CA GLN A 843 -20.79 -12.53 -9.65
C GLN A 843 -20.02 -13.84 -9.40
N LYS A 844 -18.69 -13.78 -9.47
CA LYS A 844 -17.76 -14.90 -9.20
C LYS A 844 -17.00 -14.72 -7.89
N ALA A 845 -17.72 -14.44 -6.80
CA ALA A 845 -17.13 -14.18 -5.49
C ALA A 845 -16.16 -15.29 -5.02
N ASN A 846 -16.47 -16.57 -5.27
CA ASN A 846 -15.61 -17.70 -4.89
C ASN A 846 -14.29 -17.80 -5.69
N ALA A 847 -14.18 -17.09 -6.81
CA ALA A 847 -12.99 -17.04 -7.64
C ALA A 847 -12.02 -15.92 -7.24
N VAL A 848 -12.42 -15.06 -6.29
CA VAL A 848 -11.59 -13.96 -5.80
C VAL A 848 -10.37 -14.51 -5.06
N ARG A 849 -9.25 -13.81 -5.19
CA ARG A 849 -7.99 -14.13 -4.52
C ARG A 849 -7.48 -12.92 -3.73
N GLU A 850 -6.83 -13.22 -2.62
CA GLU A 850 -5.99 -12.27 -1.91
C GLU A 850 -4.58 -12.34 -2.47
N VAL A 851 -3.85 -11.24 -2.42
CA VAL A 851 -2.53 -11.17 -3.02
C VAL A 851 -1.54 -10.48 -2.11
N THR A 852 -0.34 -11.05 -2.04
CA THR A 852 0.84 -10.41 -1.45
C THR A 852 1.94 -10.33 -2.50
N TYR A 853 2.48 -9.13 -2.71
CA TYR A 853 3.56 -8.85 -3.65
C TYR A 853 4.78 -8.30 -2.90
N ALA A 854 5.93 -8.93 -3.08
CA ALA A 854 7.22 -8.49 -2.57
C ALA A 854 8.15 -8.09 -3.72
N PRO A 855 8.19 -6.82 -4.13
CA PRO A 855 9.05 -6.30 -5.19
C PRO A 855 10.51 -6.75 -5.14
N HIS A 856 11.13 -6.79 -3.96
CA HIS A 856 12.56 -7.06 -3.77
C HIS A 856 12.99 -8.44 -4.24
N THR A 857 12.12 -9.42 -4.09
CA THR A 857 12.33 -10.82 -4.48
C THR A 857 11.46 -11.25 -5.65
N SER A 858 10.65 -10.33 -6.19
CA SER A 858 9.66 -10.58 -7.26
C SER A 858 8.64 -11.67 -6.92
N ILE A 859 8.41 -11.92 -5.64
CA ILE A 859 7.46 -12.93 -5.19
C ILE A 859 6.06 -12.33 -5.26
N LEU A 860 5.17 -12.99 -5.99
CA LEU A 860 3.75 -12.66 -6.09
C LEU A 860 2.92 -13.87 -5.65
N ARG A 861 2.26 -13.79 -4.50
CA ARG A 861 1.46 -14.89 -3.92
C ARG A 861 -0.02 -14.61 -3.99
N PHE A 862 -0.78 -15.61 -4.44
CA PHE A 862 -2.24 -15.56 -4.44
C PHE A 862 -2.78 -16.61 -3.49
N GLU A 863 -3.70 -16.18 -2.63
CA GLU A 863 -4.31 -17.05 -1.64
C GLU A 863 -5.84 -16.99 -1.79
N ARG A 864 -6.51 -18.09 -1.43
CA ARG A 864 -7.96 -18.03 -1.28
C ARG A 864 -8.26 -17.30 0.02
N PRO A 865 -9.15 -16.29 0.02
CA PRO A 865 -9.59 -15.69 1.27
C PRO A 865 -10.16 -16.78 2.19
N ALA A 866 -9.91 -16.65 3.50
CA ALA A 866 -10.52 -17.53 4.49
C ALA A 866 -12.05 -17.48 4.38
N ALA A 867 -12.71 -18.64 4.46
CA ALA A 867 -14.16 -18.69 4.52
C ALA A 867 -14.64 -18.15 5.88
N PRO A 868 -15.87 -17.59 5.99
CA PRO A 868 -16.37 -17.10 7.26
C PRO A 868 -16.45 -18.22 8.29
N LEU A 869 -15.91 -17.97 9.49
CA LEU A 869 -16.07 -18.88 10.61
C LEU A 869 -17.56 -19.11 10.92
N GLN A 870 -17.95 -20.38 11.04
CA GLN A 870 -19.28 -20.77 11.48
C GLN A 870 -19.30 -20.93 13.00
N LEU A 871 -20.23 -20.25 13.66
CA LEU A 871 -20.44 -20.31 15.11
C LEU A 871 -21.48 -21.37 15.45
N SER A 872 -21.13 -22.28 16.35
CA SER A 872 -22.01 -23.35 16.85
C SER A 872 -22.35 -23.14 18.32
N SER A 873 -23.49 -23.67 18.76
CA SER A 873 -23.86 -23.71 20.18
C SER A 873 -22.81 -24.45 21.00
N ILE A 874 -22.55 -23.98 22.22
CA ILE A 874 -21.54 -24.52 23.13
C ILE A 874 -22.25 -24.93 24.42
N ALA A 875 -22.05 -26.17 24.85
CA ALA A 875 -22.69 -26.71 26.05
C ALA A 875 -22.23 -26.01 27.34
N LEU A 876 -20.99 -25.51 27.38
CA LEU A 876 -20.44 -24.75 28.48
C LEU A 876 -19.40 -23.77 27.97
N GLU A 877 -19.68 -22.47 28.04
CA GLU A 877 -18.71 -21.43 27.70
C GLU A 877 -17.75 -21.22 28.89
N PRO A 878 -16.42 -21.39 28.71
CA PRO A 878 -15.47 -21.43 29.83
C PRO A 878 -15.40 -20.16 30.70
N THR A 879 -15.67 -18.99 30.13
CA THR A 879 -15.58 -17.70 30.85
C THR A 879 -16.86 -17.34 31.58
N ARG A 880 -18.02 -17.73 31.04
CA ARG A 880 -19.36 -17.44 31.60
C ARG A 880 -19.91 -18.57 32.46
N GLY A 881 -19.41 -19.80 32.26
CA GLY A 881 -19.86 -20.97 33.01
C GLY A 881 -21.30 -21.41 32.71
N VAL A 882 -21.86 -20.98 31.58
CA VAL A 882 -23.23 -21.30 31.14
C VAL A 882 -23.23 -21.85 29.71
N ALA A 883 -24.29 -22.57 29.35
CA ALA A 883 -24.53 -22.95 27.96
C ALA A 883 -24.79 -21.70 27.11
N LEU A 884 -24.28 -21.71 25.87
CA LEU A 884 -24.41 -20.62 24.92
C LEU A 884 -25.05 -21.15 23.64
N ARG A 885 -26.33 -20.85 23.40
CA ARG A 885 -27.05 -21.29 22.19
C ARG A 885 -26.90 -20.27 21.07
N MET A 886 -26.43 -20.69 19.89
CA MET A 886 -26.36 -19.84 18.70
C MET A 886 -27.67 -19.94 17.91
N CYS A 887 -28.30 -18.80 17.58
CA CYS A 887 -29.56 -18.78 16.84
C CYS A 887 -29.52 -17.76 15.67
N PRO A 888 -29.53 -18.20 14.40
CA PRO A 888 -29.60 -19.58 13.93
C PRO A 888 -28.30 -20.35 14.13
N GLU A 889 -28.40 -21.68 14.14
CA GLU A 889 -27.23 -22.56 14.25
C GLU A 889 -26.30 -22.40 13.03
N GLN A 890 -24.99 -22.58 13.24
CA GLN A 890 -23.94 -22.37 12.23
C GLN A 890 -23.93 -20.96 11.61
N MET A 891 -24.40 -19.94 12.35
CA MET A 891 -24.34 -18.57 11.85
C MET A 891 -22.90 -18.08 11.71
N THR A 892 -22.66 -17.23 10.72
CA THR A 892 -21.38 -16.55 10.52
C THR A 892 -21.38 -15.19 11.22
N LEU A 893 -20.20 -14.58 11.39
CA LEU A 893 -20.09 -13.19 11.85
C LEU A 893 -20.66 -12.15 10.84
N TRP A 894 -21.00 -12.59 9.63
CA TRP A 894 -21.75 -11.78 8.68
C TRP A 894 -23.25 -11.82 8.93
N ARG A 895 -23.78 -12.84 9.60
CA ARG A 895 -25.22 -13.03 9.74
C ARG A 895 -25.88 -11.82 10.38
N GLN A 896 -27.00 -11.42 9.79
CA GLN A 896 -27.89 -10.39 10.33
C GLN A 896 -29.30 -10.94 10.37
N LEU A 897 -30.04 -10.59 11.43
CA LEU A 897 -31.48 -10.83 11.47
C LEU A 897 -32.19 -9.59 10.93
N VAL A 898 -32.85 -9.70 9.79
CA VAL A 898 -33.68 -8.61 9.28
C VAL A 898 -35.11 -8.85 9.75
N ILE A 899 -35.67 -7.90 10.50
CA ILE A 899 -37.08 -7.88 10.87
C ILE A 899 -37.76 -6.85 9.96
N PRO A 900 -38.42 -7.29 8.87
CA PRO A 900 -39.16 -6.38 8.02
C PRO A 900 -40.37 -5.84 8.79
N CYS A 901 -40.57 -4.52 8.79
CA CYS A 901 -41.88 -3.94 9.10
C CYS A 901 -42.86 -4.35 7.98
N THR A 902 -43.55 -5.47 8.12
CA THR A 902 -44.46 -5.98 7.09
C THR A 902 -45.71 -5.13 6.98
N LEU A 903 -45.91 -4.43 5.84
CA LEU A 903 -47.18 -3.89 5.29
C LEU A 903 -48.09 -3.04 6.22
N THR A 904 -47.72 -2.84 7.49
CA THR A 904 -48.46 -2.05 8.45
C THR A 904 -47.91 -0.64 8.47
N PRO A 905 -48.75 0.41 8.37
CA PRO A 905 -48.33 1.81 8.41
C PRO A 905 -47.97 2.26 9.83
N ARG A 906 -47.59 1.35 10.73
CA ARG A 906 -47.22 1.65 12.13
C ARG A 906 -45.83 1.10 12.43
N LEU A 907 -45.12 1.80 13.31
CA LEU A 907 -43.81 1.37 13.82
C LEU A 907 -43.99 0.14 14.73
N LEU A 908 -43.08 -0.83 14.63
CA LEU A 908 -43.08 -2.02 15.48
C LEU A 908 -42.80 -1.66 16.95
N THR A 909 -43.56 -2.25 17.86
CA THR A 909 -43.35 -2.13 19.31
C THR A 909 -42.34 -3.16 19.81
N VAL A 910 -41.85 -2.98 21.04
CA VAL A 910 -41.01 -3.99 21.70
C VAL A 910 -41.76 -5.33 21.80
N GLU A 911 -43.04 -5.32 22.14
CA GLU A 911 -43.88 -6.53 22.21
C GLU A 911 -43.96 -7.27 20.87
N ASP A 912 -44.10 -6.54 19.76
CA ASP A 912 -44.17 -7.15 18.42
C ASP A 912 -42.87 -7.90 18.09
N ILE A 913 -41.72 -7.36 18.52
CA ILE A 913 -40.39 -7.96 18.32
C ILE A 913 -40.18 -9.17 19.24
N GLU A 914 -40.56 -9.06 20.52
CA GLU A 914 -40.55 -10.21 21.43
C GLU A 914 -41.37 -11.37 20.89
N ARG A 915 -42.60 -11.09 20.39
CA ARG A 915 -43.47 -12.10 19.81
C ARG A 915 -42.87 -12.74 18.56
N TYR A 916 -42.23 -11.94 17.70
CA TYR A 916 -41.54 -12.44 16.51
C TYR A 916 -40.38 -13.38 16.88
N LEU A 917 -39.55 -13.00 17.85
CA LEU A 917 -38.40 -13.79 18.28
C LEU A 917 -38.81 -15.05 19.03
N GLN A 918 -39.83 -14.96 19.89
CA GLN A 918 -40.40 -16.12 20.56
C GLN A 918 -40.94 -17.13 19.53
N ALA A 919 -41.67 -16.66 18.51
CA ALA A 919 -42.24 -17.55 17.49
C ALA A 919 -41.16 -18.16 16.57
N LYS A 920 -40.06 -17.46 16.32
CA LYS A 920 -39.04 -17.89 15.36
C LYS A 920 -37.91 -18.71 15.99
N TYR A 921 -37.51 -18.37 17.21
CA TYR A 921 -36.34 -18.94 17.87
C TYR A 921 -36.63 -19.48 19.27
N GLU A 922 -37.85 -19.32 19.79
CA GLU A 922 -38.24 -19.76 21.15
C GLU A 922 -37.40 -19.09 22.25
N VAL A 923 -37.15 -17.79 22.12
CA VAL A 923 -36.29 -17.01 23.04
C VAL A 923 -37.05 -15.91 23.75
N HIS A 924 -36.65 -15.65 25.00
CA HIS A 924 -37.07 -14.49 25.77
C HIS A 924 -36.07 -13.34 25.60
N VAL A 925 -36.55 -12.12 25.35
CA VAL A 925 -35.70 -10.93 25.20
C VAL A 925 -35.51 -10.25 26.56
N GLU A 926 -34.27 -10.20 27.04
CA GLU A 926 -33.94 -9.55 28.31
C GLU A 926 -33.62 -8.07 28.14
N CYS A 927 -32.90 -7.74 27.08
CA CYS A 927 -32.37 -6.41 26.86
C CYS A 927 -32.23 -6.12 25.36
N ILE A 928 -32.59 -4.90 24.95
CA ILE A 928 -32.36 -4.39 23.59
C ILE A 928 -31.47 -3.16 23.69
N VAL A 929 -30.35 -3.20 22.97
CA VAL A 929 -29.30 -2.18 22.99
C VAL A 929 -29.07 -1.65 21.58
N TRP A 930 -28.88 -0.34 21.47
CA TRP A 930 -28.35 0.30 20.28
C TRP A 930 -27.00 0.92 20.63
N GLN A 931 -25.93 0.45 19.99
CA GLN A 931 -24.54 0.81 20.33
C GLN A 931 -24.26 0.60 21.84
N GLN A 932 -24.07 1.68 22.61
CA GLN A 932 -23.87 1.63 24.07
C GLN A 932 -25.14 2.03 24.86
N THR A 933 -26.22 2.37 24.18
CA THR A 933 -27.46 2.86 24.80
C THR A 933 -28.48 1.73 24.95
N THR A 934 -28.85 1.42 26.19
CA THR A 934 -29.93 0.47 26.47
C THR A 934 -31.29 1.12 26.18
N LEU A 935 -32.05 0.55 25.24
CA LEU A 935 -33.38 1.05 24.87
C LEU A 935 -34.49 0.40 25.71
N TYR A 936 -34.36 -0.90 25.97
CA TYR A 936 -35.34 -1.69 26.70
C TYR A 936 -34.66 -2.73 27.59
N ARG A 937 -35.25 -2.98 28.77
CA ARG A 937 -35.00 -4.14 29.61
C ARG A 937 -36.34 -4.81 29.94
N SER A 938 -36.35 -6.11 30.12
CA SER A 938 -37.55 -6.88 30.51
C SER A 938 -38.21 -6.39 31.81
N THR A 939 -37.46 -5.71 32.68
CA THR A 939 -37.97 -5.05 33.89
C THR A 939 -38.81 -3.80 33.61
N ASP A 940 -38.68 -3.19 32.43
CA ASP A 940 -39.32 -1.93 32.05
C ASP A 940 -40.69 -2.17 31.37
N ALA A 941 -41.66 -2.73 32.11
CA ALA A 941 -42.97 -3.10 31.56
C ALA A 941 -43.70 -1.97 30.82
N CYS A 942 -43.50 -0.71 31.23
CA CYS A 942 -44.12 0.47 30.61
C CYS A 942 -43.59 0.80 29.20
N LYS A 943 -42.41 0.30 28.82
CA LYS A 943 -41.81 0.51 27.49
C LYS A 943 -42.24 -0.55 26.47
N ARG A 944 -42.84 -1.65 26.93
CA ARG A 944 -43.17 -2.82 26.10
C ARG A 944 -44.12 -2.50 24.93
N THR A 945 -45.04 -1.57 25.14
CA THR A 945 -46.02 -1.13 24.12
C THR A 945 -45.51 0.01 23.24
N GLN A 946 -44.30 0.54 23.49
CA GLN A 946 -43.73 1.65 22.74
C GLN A 946 -42.92 1.15 21.53
N SER A 947 -42.78 2.01 20.53
CA SER A 947 -41.90 1.73 19.39
C SER A 947 -40.43 1.81 19.80
N LEU A 948 -39.59 0.91 19.27
CA LEU A 948 -38.14 1.04 19.42
C LEU A 948 -37.57 2.30 18.77
N PHE A 949 -38.20 2.82 17.72
CA PHE A 949 -37.78 4.09 17.10
C PHE A 949 -38.06 5.28 18.03
N ASP A 950 -39.20 5.27 18.72
CA ASP A 950 -39.54 6.30 19.71
C ASP A 950 -38.64 6.22 20.94
N LEU A 951 -38.40 5.00 21.45
CA LEU A 951 -37.48 4.76 22.56
C LEU A 951 -36.05 5.21 22.21
N TRP A 952 -35.59 4.92 20.99
CA TRP A 952 -34.30 5.38 20.49
C TRP A 952 -34.24 6.91 20.41
N ARG A 953 -35.28 7.56 19.87
CA ARG A 953 -35.35 9.02 19.76
C ARG A 953 -35.34 9.68 21.14
N LEU A 954 -36.07 9.12 22.10
CA LEU A 954 -36.10 9.60 23.49
C LEU A 954 -34.73 9.43 24.17
N ALA A 955 -34.05 8.33 23.94
CA ALA A 955 -32.76 8.04 24.58
C ALA A 955 -31.60 8.87 24.00
N THR A 956 -31.62 9.16 22.70
CA THR A 956 -30.51 9.86 22.02
C THR A 956 -30.75 11.34 21.83
N GLY A 957 -32.01 11.79 21.73
CA GLY A 957 -32.35 13.15 21.31
C GLY A 957 -31.99 13.48 19.86
N LEU A 958 -31.60 12.47 19.06
CA LEU A 958 -31.13 12.64 17.68
C LEU A 958 -32.23 12.34 16.65
N ALA A 959 -32.06 12.88 15.44
CA ALA A 959 -32.85 12.48 14.29
C ALA A 959 -32.19 11.27 13.61
N LEU A 960 -32.98 10.21 13.37
CA LEU A 960 -32.48 9.01 12.69
C LEU A 960 -32.13 9.36 11.24
N ARG A 961 -30.89 9.08 10.83
CA ARG A 961 -30.41 9.36 9.47
C ARG A 961 -30.74 8.22 8.52
N GLU A 962 -30.72 6.99 9.02
CA GLU A 962 -30.91 5.77 8.27
C GLU A 962 -32.39 5.35 8.24
N THR A 963 -32.73 4.51 7.26
CA THR A 963 -34.03 3.85 7.16
C THR A 963 -34.17 2.65 8.10
N PHE A 964 -33.22 2.41 9.01
CA PHE A 964 -33.23 1.26 9.90
C PHE A 964 -32.48 1.54 11.22
N LEU A 965 -32.72 0.69 12.22
CA LEU A 965 -31.91 0.59 13.43
C LEU A 965 -31.17 -0.74 13.44
N MET A 966 -29.86 -0.71 13.71
CA MET A 966 -29.07 -1.90 14.02
C MET A 966 -29.04 -2.11 15.53
N LEU A 967 -29.63 -3.21 15.98
CA LEU A 967 -29.85 -3.51 17.39
C LEU A 967 -29.08 -4.75 17.80
N GLU A 968 -28.56 -4.73 19.02
CA GLU A 968 -28.03 -5.90 19.70
C GLU A 968 -29.03 -6.33 20.77
N MET A 969 -29.32 -7.62 20.84
CA MET A 969 -30.31 -8.18 21.74
C MET A 969 -29.66 -9.22 22.63
N ARG A 970 -29.92 -9.12 23.94
CA ARG A 970 -29.57 -10.18 24.89
C ARG A 970 -30.82 -11.00 25.13
N CYS A 971 -30.70 -12.29 24.86
CA CYS A 971 -31.79 -13.24 24.94
C CYS A 971 -31.39 -14.43 25.79
N SER A 972 -32.39 -15.06 26.40
CA SER A 972 -32.24 -16.30 27.16
C SER A 972 -33.34 -17.28 26.80
N ASP A 973 -33.09 -18.55 27.08
CA ASP A 973 -34.09 -19.61 27.06
C ASP A 973 -34.03 -20.40 28.39
N ALA A 974 -34.62 -21.60 28.43
CA ALA A 974 -34.64 -22.42 29.63
C ALA A 974 -33.25 -22.94 30.04
N ASP A 975 -32.31 -23.03 29.11
CA ASP A 975 -31.00 -23.67 29.27
C ASP A 975 -29.86 -22.66 29.45
N GLY A 976 -30.05 -21.40 29.06
CA GLY A 976 -29.09 -20.33 29.33
C GLY A 976 -29.14 -19.14 28.36
N ASP A 977 -27.97 -18.59 28.06
CA ASP A 977 -27.79 -17.43 27.18
C ASP A 977 -27.99 -17.84 25.71
N VAL A 978 -28.81 -17.07 24.99
CA VAL A 978 -29.01 -17.24 23.54
C VAL A 978 -28.41 -16.05 22.79
N VAL A 979 -27.49 -16.35 21.88
CA VAL A 979 -26.89 -15.34 21.01
C VAL A 979 -27.63 -15.29 19.69
N LEU A 980 -28.22 -14.13 19.43
CA LEU A 980 -28.78 -13.77 18.14
C LEU A 980 -27.78 -12.92 17.34
N PRO A 981 -27.79 -13.00 16.00
CA PRO A 981 -27.06 -12.05 15.17
C PRO A 981 -27.62 -10.63 15.37
N PRO A 982 -26.81 -9.58 15.11
CA PRO A 982 -27.30 -8.20 15.13
C PRO A 982 -28.56 -8.06 14.27
N THR A 983 -29.55 -7.36 14.84
CA THR A 983 -30.90 -7.28 14.28
C THR A 983 -31.10 -5.94 13.58
N LYS A 984 -31.36 -6.00 12.27
CA LYS A 984 -31.71 -4.85 11.44
C LYS A 984 -33.22 -4.66 11.45
N LEU A 985 -33.68 -3.63 12.18
CA LEU A 985 -35.07 -3.21 12.24
C LEU A 985 -35.32 -2.12 11.20
N VAL A 986 -36.03 -2.44 10.12
CA VAL A 986 -36.27 -1.50 9.01
C VAL A 986 -37.48 -0.62 9.30
N ARG A 987 -37.37 0.69 9.07
CA ARG A 987 -38.46 1.67 9.20
C ARG A 987 -39.45 1.51 8.03
N PRO A 988 -40.78 1.61 8.26
CA PRO A 988 -41.77 1.58 7.18
C PRO A 988 -41.56 2.75 6.19
N HIS A 989 -41.75 2.52 4.89
CA HIS A 989 -41.69 3.58 3.88
C HIS A 989 -42.82 4.60 4.06
N GLY A 990 -42.49 5.90 4.10
CA GLY A 990 -43.47 7.01 4.13
C GLY A 990 -43.74 7.64 5.51
N LEU A 991 -43.03 7.22 6.56
CA LEU A 991 -43.12 7.77 7.92
C LEU A 991 -41.83 8.43 8.35
#